data_AF-A0A5C6SIX9-F1
#
_entry.id   AF-A0A5C6SIX9-F1
#
_cell.length_a   1.000
_cell.length_b   1.000
_cell.length_c   1.000
_cell.angle_alpha   90.00
_cell.angle_beta   90.00
_cell.angle_gamma   90.00
#
_symmetry.space_group_name_H-M   'P 1'
#
loop_
_entity.id
_entity.type
_entity.pdbx_description
1 polymer ?
#
loop_
_entity_poly.entity_id
_entity_poly.type
_entity_poly.pdbx_seq_one_letter_code
_entity_poly.pdbx_strand_id
1 'polypeptide(L)'
;MADPKRGNYEDINQKLWYRKFIRGINPQGGQPYPDQDTPATEEQLKDDFVDYWGSRLKTDEAFRKHNTYNELMSQFWEDDDIILQTYAVADGQTVPRNKQKEWFRSELRFISVIFPADANHKKGDKAPIASVSWAPWFVLIAASSAIHSEKDILHIMSWSREDGQFRYYARDLIMNGEATGQHGWVYLCSSMDAFDAPGKAYLGPLNGHVNGGIVMKEIHKPWMHWLVGGRGVTDLLDFDLANELMEAPWLTHPGFPPLYGASVQSGETFERIVLDSLRVWFTSRRHKDFMTASGETEERPRNIQRWAAHFFLTTNINIAATSNNANIVPSDHFFSYEMLRGYSDLLPNRNMYDKKWLAAHVLPETPAALTAWNEEQFGSAKHKYYTQEKWFQKYSIASFGYDGPSYLWASRELKLCTLQEVANEKDAQLVVPKNVLAGGIMMGTLEDGAEDIRGGDQTNFAVQQWGEGDNPWVILQSSVDDAHGVWMAQRMFLGDDKNAARCQLFTEKTFNALQMVDFWNPIYSWRRLKLMQYIPVAAQLVDTPTKDPVTGEDVYTYDLEQNFIDAVKKRMSGKGDLKKLQDRWPEAEFLLNLEKPLIEHQIRISNYTNQVAQNLGDATWILNYLKLAESRRRMFRPMPMNFFGSNIPYCLAMPLGHPWLEMTEQASVRPIPKRGVDVLKGWLESLAGADPNVIPQKQTLKEINKMIKENVKQDTVGLPVNLLPRPSTMRMACQRFIAVTNPETSERPHSCPFMAGEHLASAHTAVEA
;
A
#
# COMPACT_ATOMS: atom_id res chain seq x y z
N MET A 1 3.19 36.53 -7.02
CA MET A 1 4.40 37.32 -7.38
C MET A 1 5.40 36.39 -8.05
N ALA A 2 6.15 36.84 -9.06
CA ALA A 2 7.15 35.99 -9.72
C ALA A 2 8.34 35.75 -8.77
N ASP A 3 8.75 34.48 -8.61
CA ASP A 3 9.87 34.11 -7.76
C ASP A 3 11.19 34.69 -8.32
N PRO A 4 11.92 35.52 -7.55
CA PRO A 4 13.20 36.09 -7.99
C PRO A 4 14.32 35.05 -8.17
N LYS A 5 14.13 33.81 -7.69
CA LYS A 5 15.05 32.67 -7.87
C LYS A 5 14.68 31.79 -9.07
N ARG A 6 13.66 32.16 -9.85
CA ARG A 6 13.21 31.43 -11.04
C ARG A 6 14.32 31.33 -12.09
N GLY A 7 14.54 30.14 -12.64
CA GLY A 7 15.47 29.93 -13.75
C GLY A 7 14.95 30.54 -15.06
N ASN A 8 15.85 30.80 -16.03
CA ASN A 8 15.51 31.28 -17.37
C ASN A 8 14.88 30.16 -18.24
N TYR A 9 13.73 29.63 -17.86
CA TYR A 9 12.96 28.70 -18.69
C TYR A 9 11.85 29.45 -19.42
N GLU A 10 11.90 29.47 -20.75
CA GLU A 10 10.87 30.09 -21.60
C GLU A 10 9.51 29.39 -21.43
N ASP A 11 8.45 30.22 -21.36
CA ASP A 11 7.05 29.95 -21.00
C ASP A 11 6.47 28.64 -21.57
N ILE A 12 6.48 27.61 -20.73
CA ILE A 12 6.18 26.21 -21.08
C ILE A 12 4.71 25.80 -20.89
N ASN A 13 3.92 26.60 -20.16
CA ASN A 13 2.57 26.23 -19.72
C ASN A 13 1.44 26.78 -20.60
N GLN A 14 1.74 27.17 -21.86
CA GLN A 14 0.71 27.56 -22.82
C GLN A 14 -0.20 26.38 -23.22
N LYS A 15 0.32 25.14 -23.14
CA LYS A 15 -0.39 23.91 -23.48
C LYS A 15 -0.51 23.02 -22.25
N LEU A 16 -1.69 22.41 -22.09
CA LEU A 16 -1.89 21.32 -21.14
C LEU A 16 -1.58 20.02 -21.85
N TRP A 17 -0.85 19.14 -21.19
CA TRP A 17 -0.38 17.88 -21.75
C TRP A 17 -1.19 16.71 -21.19
N TYR A 18 -1.27 15.65 -21.98
CA TYR A 18 -1.96 14.42 -21.63
C TYR A 18 -1.05 13.23 -21.87
N ARG A 19 -0.80 12.45 -20.82
CA ARG A 19 0.09 11.28 -20.88
C ARG A 19 -0.62 10.04 -21.39
N LYS A 20 0.04 9.34 -22.31
CA LYS A 20 -0.34 8.02 -22.78
C LYS A 20 0.71 7.00 -22.33
N PHE A 21 0.28 6.04 -21.52
CA PHE A 21 1.11 4.92 -21.13
C PHE A 21 1.16 3.90 -22.27
N ILE A 22 2.30 3.75 -22.95
CA ILE A 22 2.43 2.85 -24.11
C ILE A 22 3.08 1.55 -23.65
N ARG A 23 2.49 0.40 -24.02
CA ARG A 23 2.99 -0.92 -23.62
C ARG A 23 3.28 -1.78 -24.83
N GLY A 24 4.42 -2.47 -24.79
CA GLY A 24 4.90 -3.33 -25.87
C GLY A 24 6.40 -3.15 -26.10
N ILE A 25 6.98 -4.05 -26.89
CA ILE A 25 8.38 -4.00 -27.30
C ILE A 25 8.42 -3.59 -28.77
N ASN A 26 9.29 -2.64 -29.10
CA ASN A 26 9.63 -2.31 -30.48
C ASN A 26 10.14 -3.59 -31.18
N PRO A 27 9.43 -4.12 -32.20
CA PRO A 27 9.80 -5.36 -32.86
C PRO A 27 11.18 -5.32 -33.55
N GLN A 28 11.65 -4.12 -33.95
CA GLN A 28 12.94 -3.94 -34.61
C GLN A 28 14.11 -3.76 -33.62
N GLY A 29 13.83 -3.26 -32.41
CA GLY A 29 14.86 -2.85 -31.44
C GLY A 29 14.89 -3.63 -30.13
N GLY A 30 13.86 -4.41 -29.82
CA GLY A 30 13.80 -5.16 -28.55
C GLY A 30 13.58 -4.31 -27.29
N GLN A 31 13.45 -2.99 -27.44
CA GLN A 31 13.24 -2.04 -26.34
C GLN A 31 11.74 -1.77 -26.09
N PRO A 32 11.32 -1.48 -24.84
CA PRO A 32 9.97 -1.01 -24.56
C PRO A 32 9.63 0.29 -25.31
N TYR A 33 8.38 0.48 -25.71
CA TYR A 33 7.94 1.80 -26.19
C TYR A 33 7.94 2.81 -25.03
N PRO A 34 8.52 4.01 -25.19
CA PRO A 34 8.42 5.05 -24.17
C PRO A 34 6.97 5.54 -24.05
N ASP A 35 6.59 5.95 -22.84
CA ASP A 35 5.37 6.73 -22.64
C ASP A 35 5.46 8.04 -23.45
N GLN A 36 4.30 8.57 -23.85
CA GLN A 36 4.25 9.75 -24.74
C GLN A 36 3.28 10.78 -24.21
N ASP A 37 3.68 12.05 -24.33
CA ASP A 37 2.83 13.19 -24.04
C ASP A 37 2.34 13.83 -25.34
N THR A 38 1.04 14.06 -25.38
CA THR A 38 0.38 14.81 -26.45
C THR A 38 -0.31 16.04 -25.88
N PRO A 39 -0.40 17.16 -26.61
CA PRO A 39 -1.29 18.24 -26.21
C PRO A 39 -2.70 17.70 -25.97
N ALA A 40 -3.32 18.10 -24.86
CA ALA A 40 -4.66 17.66 -24.50
C ALA A 40 -5.65 18.13 -25.57
N THR A 41 -6.43 17.19 -26.09
CA THR A 41 -7.51 17.47 -27.04
C THR A 41 -8.68 18.15 -26.36
N GLU A 42 -9.56 18.81 -27.12
CA GLU A 42 -10.76 19.45 -26.54
C GLU A 42 -11.65 18.46 -25.78
N GLU A 43 -11.77 17.21 -26.26
CA GLU A 43 -12.51 16.14 -25.59
C GLU A 43 -11.87 15.78 -24.24
N GLN A 44 -10.54 15.59 -24.20
CA GLN A 44 -9.83 15.33 -22.94
C GLN A 44 -9.93 16.49 -21.95
N LEU A 45 -9.82 17.73 -22.42
CA LEU A 45 -10.01 18.91 -21.57
C LEU A 45 -11.44 18.98 -21.02
N LYS A 46 -12.43 18.53 -21.78
CA LYS A 46 -13.82 18.48 -21.35
C LYS A 46 -14.09 17.36 -20.34
N ASP A 47 -13.50 16.18 -20.54
CA ASP A 47 -13.89 14.97 -19.81
C ASP A 47 -12.97 14.64 -18.63
N ASP A 48 -11.70 15.02 -18.71
CA ASP A 48 -10.68 14.64 -17.71
C ASP A 48 -10.25 15.79 -16.80
N PHE A 49 -10.31 17.03 -17.28
CA PHE A 49 -9.94 18.24 -16.52
C PHE A 49 -11.15 18.87 -15.81
N VAL A 50 -12.04 18.06 -15.24
CA VAL A 50 -13.33 18.53 -14.68
C VAL A 50 -13.28 18.84 -13.19
N ASP A 51 -12.29 18.31 -12.48
CA ASP A 51 -12.08 18.57 -11.07
C ASP A 51 -11.57 20.00 -10.82
N TYR A 52 -11.51 20.41 -9.54
CA TYR A 52 -11.07 21.75 -9.15
C TYR A 52 -9.72 22.15 -9.77
N TRP A 53 -8.73 21.25 -9.71
CA TRP A 53 -7.39 21.52 -10.24
C TRP A 53 -7.40 21.61 -11.77
N GLY A 54 -8.00 20.61 -12.44
CA GLY A 54 -8.11 20.59 -13.90
C GLY A 54 -8.86 21.81 -14.45
N SER A 55 -9.95 22.22 -13.79
CA SER A 55 -10.70 23.42 -14.15
C SER A 55 -9.86 24.68 -14.02
N ARG A 56 -9.15 24.86 -12.89
CA ARG A 56 -8.24 26.00 -12.68
C ARG A 56 -7.15 26.05 -13.74
N LEU A 57 -6.51 24.91 -14.05
CA LEU A 57 -5.52 24.82 -15.13
C LEU A 57 -6.09 25.25 -16.48
N LYS A 58 -7.35 24.93 -16.79
CA LYS A 58 -7.96 25.34 -18.07
C LYS A 58 -8.26 26.83 -18.14
N THR A 59 -8.78 27.41 -17.06
CA THR A 59 -9.41 28.73 -17.10
C THR A 59 -8.53 29.86 -16.60
N ASP A 60 -7.53 29.57 -15.77
CA ASP A 60 -6.66 30.57 -15.15
C ASP A 60 -5.22 30.45 -15.69
N GLU A 61 -4.87 31.35 -16.60
CA GLU A 61 -3.53 31.41 -17.19
C GLU A 61 -2.45 31.80 -16.18
N ALA A 62 -2.77 32.62 -15.19
CA ALA A 62 -1.81 33.00 -14.15
C ALA A 62 -1.52 31.79 -13.24
N PHE A 63 -2.57 31.02 -12.89
CA PHE A 63 -2.41 29.78 -12.13
C PHE A 63 -1.52 28.77 -12.84
N ARG A 64 -1.71 28.59 -14.15
CA ARG A 64 -0.86 27.71 -14.97
C ARG A 64 0.61 28.07 -14.93
N LYS A 65 0.97 29.34 -14.70
CA LYS A 65 2.36 29.81 -14.72
C LYS A 65 3.13 29.53 -13.42
N HIS A 66 2.46 29.02 -12.39
CA HIS A 66 3.11 28.54 -11.18
C HIS A 66 3.89 27.25 -11.47
N ASN A 67 5.19 27.30 -11.20
CA ASN A 67 6.13 26.21 -11.49
C ASN A 67 6.76 25.63 -10.22
N THR A 68 6.73 26.36 -9.11
CA THR A 68 7.32 25.91 -7.85
C THR A 68 6.24 25.60 -6.82
N TYR A 69 6.61 24.76 -5.85
CA TYR A 69 5.72 24.45 -4.74
C TYR A 69 5.40 25.69 -3.90
N ASN A 70 6.39 26.55 -3.65
CA ASN A 70 6.19 27.78 -2.89
C ASN A 70 5.24 28.77 -3.58
N GLU A 71 5.33 28.93 -4.91
CA GLU A 71 4.43 29.79 -5.67
C GLU A 71 2.96 29.35 -5.52
N LEU A 72 2.69 28.05 -5.66
CA LEU A 72 1.35 27.49 -5.49
C LEU A 72 0.85 27.65 -4.06
N MET A 73 1.67 27.27 -3.07
CA MET A 73 1.22 27.28 -1.67
C MET A 73 1.02 28.70 -1.16
N SER A 74 1.84 29.66 -1.59
CA SER A 74 1.65 31.08 -1.24
C SER A 74 0.32 31.61 -1.78
N GLN A 75 -0.05 31.25 -3.02
CA GLN A 75 -1.35 31.65 -3.57
C GLN A 75 -2.52 31.09 -2.75
N PHE A 76 -2.51 29.80 -2.41
CA PHE A 76 -3.57 29.19 -1.60
C PHE A 76 -3.57 29.69 -0.15
N TRP A 77 -2.40 30.01 0.39
CA TRP A 77 -2.27 30.60 1.72
C TRP A 77 -2.83 32.01 1.80
N GLU A 78 -2.74 32.80 0.72
CA GLU A 78 -3.29 34.16 0.64
C GLU A 78 -4.81 34.16 0.38
N ASP A 79 -5.35 33.11 -0.22
CA ASP A 79 -6.78 32.97 -0.53
C ASP A 79 -7.62 32.68 0.73
N ASP A 80 -8.59 33.55 1.03
CA ASP A 80 -9.43 33.42 2.24
C ASP A 80 -10.53 32.36 2.10
N ASP A 81 -10.84 31.95 0.88
CA ASP A 81 -11.80 30.89 0.58
C ASP A 81 -11.14 29.50 0.55
N ILE A 82 -9.86 29.42 0.90
CA ILE A 82 -9.07 28.18 0.89
C ILE A 82 -8.50 27.90 2.29
N ILE A 83 -8.63 26.64 2.71
CA ILE A 83 -7.95 26.11 3.90
C ILE A 83 -6.76 25.30 3.41
N LEU A 84 -5.55 25.75 3.77
CA LEU A 84 -4.29 25.03 3.50
C LEU A 84 -3.81 24.31 4.76
N GLN A 85 -3.54 23.01 4.64
CA GLN A 85 -2.93 22.21 5.69
C GLN A 85 -1.71 21.47 5.16
N THR A 86 -0.55 21.75 5.73
CA THR A 86 0.71 21.11 5.32
C THR A 86 1.12 20.04 6.31
N TYR A 87 1.58 18.92 5.79
CA TYR A 87 2.17 17.79 6.52
C TYR A 87 3.59 17.57 6.03
N ALA A 88 4.47 17.10 6.90
CA ALA A 88 5.85 16.83 6.57
C ALA A 88 6.20 15.36 6.86
N VAL A 89 6.87 14.74 5.90
CA VAL A 89 7.34 13.36 5.98
C VAL A 89 8.84 13.33 5.70
N ALA A 90 9.61 12.62 6.53
CA ALA A 90 11.05 12.56 6.42
C ALA A 90 11.60 11.12 6.52
N ASP A 91 12.41 10.76 5.53
CA ASP A 91 13.22 9.54 5.58
C ASP A 91 14.31 9.69 6.64
N GLY A 92 14.69 8.62 7.32
CA GLY A 92 15.70 8.70 8.36
C GLY A 92 15.29 9.45 9.64
N GLN A 93 14.03 9.88 9.82
CA GLN A 93 13.62 10.64 11.03
C GLN A 93 13.92 9.89 12.34
N THR A 94 13.91 8.56 12.33
CA THR A 94 14.27 7.71 13.48
C THR A 94 15.77 7.75 13.82
N VAL A 95 16.57 8.44 13.01
CA VAL A 95 17.99 8.73 13.22
C VAL A 95 18.15 10.24 13.38
N PRO A 96 18.15 10.77 14.62
CA PRO A 96 18.39 12.18 14.89
C PRO A 96 19.68 12.67 14.20
N ARG A 97 19.70 13.91 13.69
CA ARG A 97 20.85 14.47 12.94
C ARG A 97 22.18 14.34 13.65
N ASN A 98 22.23 14.49 14.96
CA ASN A 98 23.44 14.30 15.76
C ASN A 98 23.95 12.84 15.81
N LYS A 99 23.12 11.86 15.42
CA LYS A 99 23.49 10.46 15.21
C LYS A 99 23.68 10.13 13.72
N GLN A 100 23.31 11.04 12.81
CA GLN A 100 23.50 10.83 11.38
C GLN A 100 24.97 10.98 11.02
N LYS A 101 25.47 10.08 10.18
CA LYS A 101 26.79 10.24 9.56
C LYS A 101 26.78 11.47 8.65
N GLU A 102 27.92 12.12 8.46
CA GLU A 102 28.04 13.37 7.68
C GLU A 102 27.53 13.23 6.23
N TRP A 103 27.68 12.05 5.64
CA TRP A 103 27.18 11.71 4.30
C TRP A 103 25.69 11.36 4.26
N PHE A 104 25.06 11.11 5.41
CA PHE A 104 23.65 10.75 5.46
C PHE A 104 22.78 11.99 5.38
N ARG A 105 21.76 11.92 4.53
CA ARG A 105 20.76 12.97 4.38
C ARG A 105 19.37 12.36 4.48
N SER A 106 18.58 12.88 5.41
CA SER A 106 17.15 12.62 5.49
C SER A 106 16.44 13.34 4.33
N GLU A 107 15.66 12.62 3.53
CA GLU A 107 14.80 13.26 2.52
C GLU A 107 13.56 13.81 3.21
N LEU A 108 13.37 15.13 3.18
CA LEU A 108 12.16 15.80 3.64
C LEU A 108 11.23 16.06 2.46
N ARG A 109 9.95 15.74 2.63
CA ARG A 109 8.88 16.01 1.67
C ARG A 109 7.68 16.62 2.36
N PHE A 110 6.91 17.36 1.58
CA PHE A 110 5.68 17.96 2.03
C PHE A 110 4.49 17.35 1.32
N ILE A 111 3.40 17.22 2.07
CA ILE A 111 2.08 16.92 1.54
C ILE A 111 1.19 18.07 2.00
N SER A 112 0.72 18.89 1.08
CA SER A 112 -0.29 19.90 1.36
C SER A 112 -1.66 19.41 0.95
N VAL A 113 -2.65 19.64 1.80
CA VAL A 113 -4.05 19.37 1.51
C VAL A 113 -4.78 20.71 1.50
N ILE A 114 -5.47 21.00 0.40
CA ILE A 114 -6.31 22.19 0.26
C ILE A 114 -7.78 21.82 0.20
N PHE A 115 -8.60 22.62 0.89
CA PHE A 115 -10.05 22.50 0.97
C PHE A 115 -10.71 23.84 0.65
N PRO A 116 -11.95 23.85 0.13
CA PRO A 116 -12.77 25.06 0.12
C PRO A 116 -13.14 25.46 1.56
N ALA A 117 -13.18 26.75 1.88
CA ALA A 117 -13.78 27.25 3.11
C ALA A 117 -15.32 27.24 3.00
N ASP A 118 -16.01 27.06 4.13
CA ASP A 118 -17.46 27.24 4.24
C ASP A 118 -17.85 27.89 5.58
N ALA A 119 -19.16 27.96 5.87
CA ALA A 119 -19.64 28.56 7.12
C ALA A 119 -19.14 27.86 8.40
N ASN A 120 -18.83 26.56 8.31
CA ASN A 120 -18.44 25.68 9.41
C ASN A 120 -16.93 25.36 9.42
N HIS A 121 -16.23 25.62 8.32
CA HIS A 121 -14.80 25.34 8.14
C HIS A 121 -14.14 26.60 7.60
N LYS A 122 -13.37 27.30 8.45
CA LYS A 122 -12.77 28.58 8.07
C LYS A 122 -11.25 28.55 8.17
N LYS A 123 -10.63 29.38 7.34
CA LYS A 123 -9.22 29.71 7.46
C LYS A 123 -8.94 30.33 8.83
N GLY A 124 -8.00 29.73 9.57
CA GLY A 124 -7.64 30.17 10.92
C GLY A 124 -8.38 29.48 12.08
N ASP A 125 -9.29 28.52 11.79
CA ASP A 125 -9.83 27.66 12.84
C ASP A 125 -8.71 26.90 13.56
N LYS A 126 -8.82 26.83 14.90
CA LYS A 126 -7.76 26.23 15.75
C LYS A 126 -7.63 24.71 15.56
N ALA A 127 -8.68 24.06 15.11
CA ALA A 127 -8.70 22.61 14.93
C ALA A 127 -8.46 22.30 13.45
N PRO A 128 -7.48 21.45 13.13
CA PRO A 128 -7.24 21.07 11.75
C PRO A 128 -8.40 20.20 11.22
N ILE A 129 -8.72 20.35 9.93
CA ILE A 129 -9.63 19.46 9.21
C ILE A 129 -9.12 18.02 9.31
N ALA A 130 -10.03 17.11 9.67
CA ALA A 130 -9.74 15.69 9.88
C ALA A 130 -10.71 14.77 9.12
N SER A 131 -11.57 15.34 8.27
CA SER A 131 -12.55 14.62 7.46
C SER A 131 -12.72 15.36 6.14
N VAL A 132 -12.91 14.60 5.07
CA VAL A 132 -13.07 15.10 3.69
C VAL A 132 -14.51 14.95 3.18
N SER A 133 -15.35 14.17 3.88
CA SER A 133 -16.72 13.83 3.47
C SER A 133 -17.65 15.02 3.25
N TRP A 134 -17.39 16.16 3.89
CA TRP A 134 -18.17 17.39 3.71
C TRP A 134 -17.78 18.15 2.45
N ALA A 135 -16.51 18.08 2.04
CA ALA A 135 -15.95 18.94 1.02
C ALA A 135 -16.45 18.51 -0.38
N PRO A 136 -16.89 19.47 -1.22
CA PRO A 136 -17.23 19.17 -2.61
C PRO A 136 -16.01 18.78 -3.45
N TRP A 137 -14.83 19.26 -3.06
CA TRP A 137 -13.54 18.91 -3.64
C TRP A 137 -12.45 19.09 -2.58
N PHE A 138 -11.32 18.42 -2.77
CA PHE A 138 -10.08 18.67 -2.02
C PHE A 138 -8.90 18.23 -2.87
N VAL A 139 -7.74 18.84 -2.66
CA VAL A 139 -6.55 18.53 -3.46
C VAL A 139 -5.37 18.22 -2.55
N LEU A 140 -4.66 17.12 -2.84
CA LEU A 140 -3.39 16.78 -2.23
C LEU A 140 -2.25 17.13 -3.19
N ILE A 141 -1.22 17.75 -2.65
CA ILE A 141 -0.06 18.22 -3.39
C ILE A 141 1.17 17.68 -2.69
N ALA A 142 1.91 16.79 -3.36
CA ALA A 142 3.14 16.21 -2.86
C ALA A 142 4.35 16.88 -3.53
N ALA A 143 5.28 17.39 -2.71
CA ALA A 143 6.45 18.12 -3.17
C ALA A 143 7.70 17.81 -2.34
N SER A 144 8.89 18.09 -2.89
CA SER A 144 10.14 18.02 -2.14
C SER A 144 10.28 19.20 -1.16
N SER A 145 11.31 19.15 -0.31
CA SER A 145 11.67 20.28 0.57
C SER A 145 12.34 21.45 -0.15
N ALA A 146 12.76 21.30 -1.42
CA ALA A 146 13.27 22.40 -2.23
C ALA A 146 12.11 23.19 -2.82
N ILE A 147 11.52 24.05 -2.00
CA ILE A 147 10.22 24.67 -2.26
C ILE A 147 10.21 25.60 -3.49
N HIS A 148 11.38 26.08 -3.91
CA HIS A 148 11.56 26.91 -5.11
C HIS A 148 12.02 26.12 -6.35
N SER A 149 12.15 24.79 -6.25
CA SER A 149 12.60 23.98 -7.39
C SER A 149 11.50 23.89 -8.45
N GLU A 150 11.83 24.32 -9.68
CA GLU A 150 11.00 24.09 -10.86
C GLU A 150 11.21 22.69 -11.46
N LYS A 151 12.06 21.86 -10.86
CA LYS A 151 12.50 20.57 -11.39
C LYS A 151 12.07 19.40 -10.50
N ASP A 152 12.02 19.62 -9.19
CA ASP A 152 11.68 18.59 -8.20
C ASP A 152 10.20 18.17 -8.29
N ILE A 153 9.90 17.00 -7.73
CA ILE A 153 8.56 16.43 -7.70
C ILE A 153 7.50 17.47 -7.32
N LEU A 154 6.45 17.55 -8.13
CA LEU A 154 5.26 18.34 -7.86
C LEU A 154 4.06 17.59 -8.42
N HIS A 155 3.48 16.73 -7.58
CA HIS A 155 2.39 15.83 -7.94
C HIS A 155 1.10 16.26 -7.27
N ILE A 156 0.00 16.13 -8.00
CA ILE A 156 -1.32 16.55 -7.58
C ILE A 156 -2.30 15.40 -7.69
N MET A 157 -3.10 15.22 -6.65
CA MET A 157 -4.23 14.32 -6.60
C MET A 157 -5.45 15.12 -6.17
N SER A 158 -6.36 15.37 -7.11
CA SER A 158 -7.51 16.25 -6.92
C SER A 158 -8.81 15.44 -6.90
N TRP A 159 -9.53 15.46 -5.78
CA TRP A 159 -10.82 14.82 -5.62
C TRP A 159 -11.95 15.73 -6.09
N SER A 160 -12.91 15.16 -6.81
CA SER A 160 -14.19 15.79 -7.08
C SER A 160 -15.32 14.89 -6.57
N ARG A 161 -16.21 15.47 -5.76
CA ARG A 161 -17.41 14.78 -5.27
C ARG A 161 -18.45 14.58 -6.38
N GLU A 162 -18.44 15.42 -7.41
CA GLU A 162 -19.42 15.40 -8.49
C GLU A 162 -19.27 14.15 -9.37
N ASP A 163 -18.04 13.83 -9.80
CA ASP A 163 -17.74 12.63 -10.60
C ASP A 163 -17.14 11.49 -9.74
N GLY A 164 -16.91 11.76 -8.46
CA GLY A 164 -16.58 10.77 -7.44
C GLY A 164 -15.22 10.10 -7.65
N GLN A 165 -14.24 10.80 -8.22
CA GLN A 165 -12.93 10.23 -8.51
C GLN A 165 -11.79 11.23 -8.25
N PHE A 166 -10.58 10.69 -8.19
CA PHE A 166 -9.38 11.49 -8.17
C PHE A 166 -8.83 11.65 -9.57
N ARG A 167 -8.39 12.87 -9.90
CA ARG A 167 -7.60 13.16 -11.09
C ARG A 167 -6.15 13.40 -10.68
N TYR A 168 -5.23 12.76 -11.39
CA TYR A 168 -3.81 12.85 -11.11
C TYR A 168 -3.13 13.75 -12.13
N TYR A 169 -2.40 14.73 -11.63
CA TYR A 169 -1.60 15.65 -12.43
C TYR A 169 -0.17 15.71 -11.89
N ALA A 170 0.74 16.18 -12.71
CA ALA A 170 2.03 16.64 -12.23
C ALA A 170 2.54 17.80 -13.09
N ARG A 171 3.44 18.58 -12.52
CA ARG A 171 4.39 19.35 -13.30
C ARG A 171 5.57 18.43 -13.58
N ASP A 172 5.77 18.08 -14.84
CA ASP A 172 6.79 17.10 -15.21
C ASP A 172 7.42 17.36 -16.58
N LEU A 173 8.52 16.67 -16.86
CA LEU A 173 9.18 16.69 -18.16
C LEU A 173 8.22 16.15 -19.22
N ILE A 174 8.11 16.89 -20.32
CA ILE A 174 7.23 16.56 -21.43
C ILE A 174 7.91 15.50 -22.31
N MET A 175 7.26 14.34 -22.43
CA MET A 175 7.69 13.21 -23.27
C MET A 175 7.24 13.42 -24.73
N ASN A 176 7.74 14.47 -25.37
CA ASN A 176 7.42 14.81 -26.75
C ASN A 176 8.66 15.34 -27.48
N GLY A 177 8.95 14.82 -28.67
CA GLY A 177 10.15 15.20 -29.44
C GLY A 177 10.20 16.68 -29.85
N GLU A 178 9.05 17.36 -29.91
CA GLU A 178 8.97 18.81 -30.22
C GLU A 178 9.15 19.70 -28.98
N ALA A 179 9.10 19.13 -27.77
CA ALA A 179 9.20 19.82 -26.49
C ALA A 179 10.27 19.20 -25.57
N THR A 180 11.33 18.64 -26.16
CA THR A 180 12.42 17.97 -25.41
C THR A 180 13.07 18.92 -24.39
N GLY A 181 13.24 18.47 -23.15
CA GLY A 181 13.88 19.25 -22.07
C GLY A 181 12.96 20.26 -21.37
N GLN A 182 11.69 20.32 -21.76
CA GLN A 182 10.68 21.23 -21.21
C GLN A 182 9.83 20.55 -20.14
N HIS A 183 9.43 21.29 -19.11
CA HIS A 183 8.46 20.84 -18.12
C HIS A 183 7.08 21.42 -18.41
N GLY A 184 6.00 20.73 -18.06
CA GLY A 184 4.65 21.28 -18.20
C GLY A 184 3.64 20.58 -17.30
N TRP A 185 2.43 21.13 -17.26
CA TRP A 185 1.30 20.49 -16.58
C TRP A 185 0.79 19.31 -17.40
N VAL A 186 0.94 18.09 -16.86
CA VAL A 186 0.56 16.83 -17.49
C VAL A 186 -0.58 16.19 -16.69
N TYR A 187 -1.68 15.86 -17.37
CA TYR A 187 -2.69 14.93 -16.85
C TYR A 187 -2.21 13.48 -17.02
N LEU A 188 -2.31 12.70 -15.96
CA LEU A 188 -1.77 11.35 -15.90
C LEU A 188 -2.85 10.29 -16.02
N CYS A 189 -3.84 10.31 -15.14
CA CYS A 189 -4.91 9.33 -15.12
C CYS A 189 -6.03 9.72 -14.15
N SER A 190 -7.10 8.93 -14.15
CA SER A 190 -8.13 8.91 -13.11
C SER A 190 -7.87 7.78 -12.13
N SER A 191 -8.26 7.93 -10.85
CA SER A 191 -8.27 6.81 -9.91
C SER A 191 -9.20 5.68 -10.31
N MET A 192 -10.16 5.93 -11.21
CA MET A 192 -11.03 4.88 -11.72
C MET A 192 -10.31 3.93 -12.68
N ASP A 193 -9.17 4.35 -13.23
CA ASP A 193 -8.31 3.53 -14.09
C ASP A 193 -7.55 2.45 -13.28
N ALA A 194 -7.56 2.51 -11.94
CA ALA A 194 -6.85 1.57 -11.06
C ALA A 194 -7.30 0.10 -11.19
N PHE A 195 -8.52 -0.12 -11.66
CA PHE A 195 -9.11 -1.45 -11.86
C PHE A 195 -9.11 -1.86 -13.33
N ASP A 196 -8.68 -0.97 -14.23
CA ASP A 196 -8.59 -1.21 -15.68
C ASP A 196 -7.32 -2.03 -15.99
N ALA A 197 -7.37 -3.33 -15.69
CA ALA A 197 -6.31 -4.28 -16.03
C ALA A 197 -6.68 -5.08 -17.29
N PRO A 198 -5.76 -5.25 -18.27
CA PRO A 198 -4.36 -4.83 -18.26
C PRO A 198 -4.11 -3.44 -18.86
N GLY A 199 -5.11 -2.53 -18.82
CA GLY A 199 -5.00 -1.15 -19.29
C GLY A 199 -4.07 -0.31 -18.40
N LYS A 200 -4.61 0.71 -17.74
CA LYS A 200 -3.81 1.67 -16.96
C LYS A 200 -3.48 1.22 -15.52
N ALA A 201 -4.03 0.11 -15.05
CA ALA A 201 -3.75 -0.39 -13.71
C ALA A 201 -2.23 -0.58 -13.48
N TYR A 202 -1.73 -0.18 -12.31
CA TYR A 202 -0.31 -0.23 -11.94
C TYR A 202 0.63 0.71 -12.72
N LEU A 203 0.11 1.60 -13.56
CA LEU A 203 0.92 2.54 -14.36
C LEU A 203 0.90 3.95 -13.77
N GLY A 204 1.98 4.70 -13.96
CA GLY A 204 2.11 6.07 -13.48
C GLY A 204 1.77 6.20 -11.98
N PRO A 205 0.88 7.14 -11.58
CA PRO A 205 0.44 7.30 -10.19
C PRO A 205 -0.21 6.04 -9.60
N LEU A 206 -0.88 5.23 -10.41
CA LEU A 206 -1.59 4.02 -9.99
C LEU A 206 -0.63 2.89 -9.63
N ASN A 207 0.66 3.05 -9.92
CA ASN A 207 1.69 2.23 -9.33
C ASN A 207 1.59 2.32 -7.80
N GLY A 208 1.64 3.54 -7.24
CA GLY A 208 1.54 3.78 -5.79
C GLY A 208 0.11 3.78 -5.24
N HIS A 209 -0.86 4.07 -6.09
CA HIS A 209 -2.28 4.09 -5.74
C HIS A 209 -3.01 2.95 -6.44
N VAL A 210 -2.57 1.70 -6.24
CA VAL A 210 -3.05 0.53 -7.03
C VAL A 210 -4.54 0.31 -6.97
N ASN A 211 -5.18 0.68 -5.86
CA ASN A 211 -6.62 0.59 -5.75
C ASN A 211 -7.31 1.87 -6.27
N GLY A 212 -6.61 3.00 -6.31
CA GLY A 212 -7.13 4.31 -6.76
C GLY A 212 -7.39 5.28 -5.61
N GLY A 213 -7.44 4.78 -4.37
CA GLY A 213 -7.55 5.61 -3.17
C GLY A 213 -6.23 6.24 -2.72
N ILE A 214 -6.32 7.13 -1.72
CA ILE A 214 -5.14 7.69 -1.05
C ILE A 214 -4.44 6.60 -0.23
N VAL A 215 -3.11 6.59 -0.27
CA VAL A 215 -2.30 5.61 0.44
C VAL A 215 -1.38 6.33 1.43
N MET A 216 -1.45 5.94 2.70
CA MET A 216 -0.50 6.32 3.75
C MET A 216 0.18 5.05 4.27
N LYS A 217 1.50 4.98 4.12
CA LYS A 217 2.26 3.76 4.42
C LYS A 217 2.34 3.44 5.90
N GLU A 218 2.38 4.45 6.76
CA GLU A 218 2.19 4.28 8.21
C GLU A 218 0.83 4.81 8.58
N ILE A 219 -0.20 3.98 8.51
CA ILE A 219 -1.53 4.45 8.84
C ILE A 219 -1.74 4.58 10.35
N HIS A 220 -1.03 3.81 11.18
CA HIS A 220 -1.18 3.84 12.64
C HIS A 220 0.11 4.29 13.33
N LYS A 221 -0.03 4.87 14.53
CA LYS A 221 1.12 5.18 15.39
C LYS A 221 1.98 3.93 15.71
N PRO A 222 3.31 4.09 15.86
CA PRO A 222 4.09 5.32 15.72
C PRO A 222 4.27 5.69 14.24
N TRP A 223 3.94 6.94 13.87
CA TRP A 223 4.25 7.47 12.54
C TRP A 223 5.73 7.82 12.51
N MET A 224 6.56 6.87 12.09
CA MET A 224 8.02 6.95 12.16
C MET A 224 8.60 7.98 11.21
N HIS A 225 7.94 8.20 10.07
CA HIS A 225 8.37 9.15 9.04
C HIS A 225 7.58 10.45 9.07
N TRP A 226 6.45 10.50 9.78
CA TRP A 226 5.65 11.71 9.82
C TRP A 226 6.11 12.58 10.98
N LEU A 227 6.49 13.81 10.64
CA LEU A 227 6.98 14.77 11.61
C LEU A 227 5.79 15.32 12.41
N VAL A 228 5.85 15.22 13.74
CA VAL A 228 4.76 15.64 14.65
C VAL A 228 5.21 16.81 15.52
N GLY A 229 4.33 17.82 15.61
CA GLY A 229 4.32 18.94 16.57
C GLY A 229 5.40 18.97 17.67
N GLY A 230 6.60 19.44 17.32
CA GLY A 230 7.50 20.12 18.26
C GLY A 230 8.65 19.33 18.90
N ARG A 231 8.96 18.10 18.48
CA ARG A 231 10.27 17.49 18.82
C ARG A 231 11.20 17.53 17.60
N GLY A 232 12.03 18.58 17.54
CA GLY A 232 13.27 18.63 16.77
C GLY A 232 13.16 18.43 15.26
N VAL A 233 12.10 18.91 14.61
CA VAL A 233 12.03 18.89 13.13
C VAL A 233 13.19 19.69 12.52
N THR A 234 13.54 20.81 13.14
CA THR A 234 14.71 21.61 12.77
C THR A 234 16.03 20.91 12.97
N ASP A 235 16.11 19.95 13.91
CA ASP A 235 17.36 19.24 14.13
C ASP A 235 17.69 18.39 12.90
N LEU A 236 16.71 18.00 12.08
CA LEU A 236 16.92 17.28 10.82
C LEU A 236 17.33 18.18 9.64
N LEU A 237 17.14 19.50 9.75
CA LEU A 237 17.40 20.45 8.67
C LEU A 237 18.86 20.91 8.70
N ASP A 238 19.47 21.06 7.54
CA ASP A 238 20.69 21.86 7.43
C ASP A 238 20.37 23.37 7.43
N PHE A 239 21.41 24.19 7.62
CA PHE A 239 21.25 25.64 7.77
C PHE A 239 20.64 26.30 6.53
N ASP A 240 21.04 25.88 5.34
CA ASP A 240 20.60 26.46 4.07
C ASP A 240 19.13 26.14 3.80
N LEU A 241 18.74 24.87 3.98
CA LEU A 241 17.34 24.46 3.86
C LEU A 241 16.46 25.15 4.91
N ALA A 242 16.94 25.27 6.15
CA ALA A 242 16.20 25.99 7.18
C ALA A 242 15.95 27.45 6.78
N ASN A 243 16.95 28.16 6.24
CA ASN A 243 16.78 29.52 5.75
C ASN A 243 15.83 29.62 4.56
N GLU A 244 15.91 28.67 3.61
CA GLU A 244 14.99 28.62 2.47
C GLU A 244 13.53 28.46 2.93
N LEU A 245 13.27 27.51 3.83
CA LEU A 245 11.92 27.28 4.37
C LEU A 245 11.39 28.47 5.19
N MET A 246 12.28 29.29 5.76
CA MET A 246 11.88 30.51 6.49
C MET A 246 11.27 31.59 5.59
N GLU A 247 11.48 31.52 4.28
CA GLU A 247 10.88 32.44 3.30
C GLU A 247 9.38 32.15 3.07
N ALA A 248 8.91 30.95 3.41
CA ALA A 248 7.52 30.51 3.22
C ALA A 248 6.65 30.82 4.45
N PRO A 249 5.71 31.79 4.40
CA PRO A 249 4.86 32.13 5.54
C PRO A 249 3.92 30.99 5.95
N TRP A 250 3.55 30.12 5.02
CA TRP A 250 2.70 28.95 5.25
C TRP A 250 3.43 27.79 5.95
N LEU A 251 4.76 27.86 6.13
CA LEU A 251 5.57 26.90 6.88
C LEU A 251 6.10 27.43 8.22
N THR A 252 5.91 28.72 8.49
CA THR A 252 6.59 29.43 9.59
C THR A 252 5.60 30.00 10.60
N HIS A 253 6.11 30.27 11.80
CA HIS A 253 5.39 31.02 12.82
C HIS A 253 6.32 32.14 13.35
N PRO A 254 5.84 33.38 13.54
CA PRO A 254 6.69 34.49 13.97
C PRO A 254 7.47 34.18 15.25
N GLY A 255 8.80 34.32 15.19
CA GLY A 255 9.70 34.07 16.32
C GLY A 255 10.08 32.60 16.54
N PHE A 256 9.68 31.69 15.65
CA PHE A 256 10.02 30.28 15.72
C PHE A 256 10.73 29.80 14.44
N PRO A 257 11.52 28.72 14.52
CA PRO A 257 12.09 28.08 13.33
C PRO A 257 11.01 27.52 12.37
N PRO A 258 11.36 27.15 11.12
CA PRO A 258 10.38 26.62 10.18
C PRO A 258 9.85 25.27 10.68
N LEU A 259 8.63 24.90 10.25
CA LEU A 259 7.96 23.65 10.60
C LEU A 259 7.61 23.53 12.10
N TYR A 260 7.69 24.63 12.85
CA TYR A 260 7.36 24.67 14.28
C TYR A 260 5.85 24.77 14.54
N GLY A 261 5.36 23.95 15.46
CA GLY A 261 4.01 24.09 16.02
C GLY A 261 2.92 23.85 14.96
N ALA A 262 1.95 24.78 14.87
CA ALA A 262 0.76 24.64 14.04
C ALA A 262 0.99 24.86 12.53
N SER A 263 2.21 25.22 12.10
CA SER A 263 2.52 25.42 10.66
C SER A 263 2.60 24.11 9.88
N VAL A 264 2.87 23.00 10.55
CA VAL A 264 2.79 21.65 9.98
C VAL A 264 1.96 20.76 10.89
N GLN A 265 0.98 20.08 10.31
CA GLN A 265 0.03 19.24 11.01
C GLN A 265 0.60 17.84 11.28
N SER A 266 0.02 17.14 12.26
CA SER A 266 0.48 15.82 12.67
C SER A 266 0.01 14.70 11.74
N GLY A 267 0.78 13.61 11.71
CA GLY A 267 0.35 12.34 11.08
C GLY A 267 -1.00 11.83 11.60
N GLU A 268 -1.38 12.11 12.86
CA GLU A 268 -2.70 11.75 13.41
C GLU A 268 -3.85 12.36 12.61
N THR A 269 -3.72 13.63 12.26
CA THR A 269 -4.78 14.33 11.53
C THR A 269 -4.80 13.86 10.08
N PHE A 270 -3.63 13.61 9.50
CA PHE A 270 -3.53 13.06 8.15
C PHE A 270 -4.10 11.64 8.05
N GLU A 271 -3.86 10.78 9.04
CA GLU A 271 -4.46 9.44 9.14
C GLU A 271 -5.99 9.53 9.01
N ARG A 272 -6.63 10.45 9.73
CA ARG A 272 -8.09 10.62 9.67
C ARG A 272 -8.57 11.08 8.29
N ILE A 273 -7.84 12.00 7.64
CA ILE A 273 -8.10 12.41 6.25
C ILE A 273 -8.01 11.21 5.30
N VAL A 274 -6.96 10.39 5.43
CA VAL A 274 -6.75 9.21 4.58
C VAL A 274 -7.87 8.19 4.76
N LEU A 275 -8.23 7.87 6.01
CA LEU A 275 -9.30 6.90 6.31
C LEU A 275 -10.67 7.36 5.78
N ASP A 276 -11.01 8.64 5.97
CA ASP A 276 -12.27 9.19 5.46
C ASP A 276 -12.24 9.30 3.93
N SER A 277 -11.09 9.63 3.34
CA SER A 277 -10.88 9.64 1.90
C SER A 277 -11.06 8.25 1.27
N LEU A 278 -10.52 7.19 1.87
CA LEU A 278 -10.73 5.83 1.42
C LEU A 278 -12.21 5.46 1.44
N ARG A 279 -12.93 5.86 2.49
CA ARG A 279 -14.37 5.64 2.60
C ARG A 279 -15.15 6.31 1.46
N VAL A 280 -14.90 7.59 1.18
CA VAL A 280 -15.61 8.29 0.08
C VAL A 280 -15.24 7.72 -1.29
N TRP A 281 -13.97 7.34 -1.49
CA TRP A 281 -13.51 6.73 -2.73
C TRP A 281 -14.15 5.36 -2.97
N PHE A 282 -14.12 4.45 -1.99
CA PHE A 282 -14.76 3.13 -2.13
C PHE A 282 -16.28 3.24 -2.30
N THR A 283 -16.92 4.26 -1.70
CA THR A 283 -18.36 4.50 -1.89
C THR A 283 -18.66 4.87 -3.34
N SER A 284 -17.88 5.79 -3.91
CA SER A 284 -18.00 6.15 -5.33
C SER A 284 -17.67 4.97 -6.25
N ARG A 285 -16.60 4.23 -5.93
CA ARG A 285 -16.20 3.04 -6.69
C ARG A 285 -17.29 1.98 -6.69
N ARG A 286 -17.95 1.74 -5.55
CA ARG A 286 -19.12 0.86 -5.46
C ARG A 286 -20.22 1.33 -6.41
N HIS A 287 -20.56 2.61 -6.38
CA HIS A 287 -21.58 3.16 -7.28
C HIS A 287 -21.19 2.93 -8.75
N LYS A 288 -19.92 3.13 -9.10
CA LYS A 288 -19.42 2.85 -10.45
C LYS A 288 -19.43 1.36 -10.82
N ASP A 289 -19.19 0.43 -9.91
CA ASP A 289 -19.04 -0.99 -10.28
C ASP A 289 -20.31 -1.82 -10.07
N PHE A 290 -21.19 -1.43 -9.16
CA PHE A 290 -22.36 -2.20 -8.71
C PHE A 290 -23.69 -1.50 -8.97
N MET A 291 -23.69 -0.34 -9.62
CA MET A 291 -24.92 0.42 -9.87
C MET A 291 -25.06 0.85 -11.32
N THR A 292 -26.32 0.91 -11.76
CA THR A 292 -26.71 1.52 -13.03
C THR A 292 -26.67 3.05 -12.92
N ALA A 293 -26.74 3.74 -14.06
CA ALA A 293 -26.84 5.20 -14.06
C ALA A 293 -28.13 5.74 -13.40
N SER A 294 -29.16 4.90 -13.21
CA SER A 294 -30.39 5.22 -12.49
C SER A 294 -30.29 5.02 -10.97
N GLY A 295 -29.17 4.51 -10.46
CA GLY A 295 -28.98 4.23 -9.03
C GLY A 295 -29.56 2.89 -8.57
N GLU A 296 -29.89 1.99 -9.49
CA GLU A 296 -30.34 0.63 -9.20
C GLU A 296 -29.12 -0.32 -9.12
N THR A 297 -29.24 -1.43 -8.41
CA THR A 297 -28.18 -2.45 -8.38
C THR A 297 -28.00 -3.09 -9.75
N GLU A 298 -26.76 -3.21 -10.20
CA GLU A 298 -26.38 -3.89 -11.43
C GLU A 298 -26.54 -5.42 -11.27
N GLU A 299 -27.22 -6.06 -12.22
CA GLU A 299 -27.35 -7.53 -12.22
C GLU A 299 -26.00 -8.23 -12.46
N ARG A 300 -25.06 -7.58 -13.15
CA ARG A 300 -23.74 -8.08 -13.54
C ARG A 300 -22.65 -7.04 -13.26
N PRO A 301 -22.17 -6.95 -12.01
CA PRO A 301 -21.25 -5.90 -11.59
C PRO A 301 -19.91 -5.98 -12.33
N ARG A 302 -19.27 -4.81 -12.45
CA ARG A 302 -17.97 -4.65 -13.08
C ARG A 302 -16.84 -4.98 -12.11
N ASN A 303 -15.68 -5.36 -12.65
CA ASN A 303 -14.41 -5.48 -11.90
C ASN A 303 -14.45 -6.45 -10.70
N ILE A 304 -15.28 -7.51 -10.76
CA ILE A 304 -15.51 -8.42 -9.63
C ILE A 304 -14.21 -9.06 -9.09
N GLN A 305 -13.25 -9.35 -9.97
CA GLN A 305 -11.96 -9.93 -9.58
C GLN A 305 -11.10 -8.96 -8.78
N ARG A 306 -11.20 -7.66 -9.07
CA ARG A 306 -10.45 -6.63 -8.35
C ARG A 306 -11.06 -6.38 -6.97
N TRP A 307 -12.39 -6.39 -6.86
CA TRP A 307 -13.08 -6.40 -5.57
C TRP A 307 -12.77 -7.65 -4.75
N ALA A 308 -12.80 -8.82 -5.37
CA ALA A 308 -12.43 -10.08 -4.72
C ALA A 308 -10.97 -10.05 -4.22
N ALA A 309 -10.05 -9.35 -4.90
CA ALA A 309 -8.65 -9.27 -4.49
C ALA A 309 -8.47 -8.86 -3.02
N HIS A 310 -9.27 -7.91 -2.53
CA HIS A 310 -9.20 -7.42 -1.15
C HIS A 310 -9.47 -8.52 -0.10
N PHE A 311 -10.19 -9.58 -0.47
CA PHE A 311 -10.50 -10.71 0.40
C PHE A 311 -9.38 -11.75 0.48
N PHE A 312 -8.62 -11.90 -0.60
CA PHE A 312 -7.60 -12.95 -0.73
C PHE A 312 -6.18 -12.42 -0.53
N LEU A 313 -5.95 -11.17 -0.93
CA LEU A 313 -4.62 -10.59 -1.06
C LEU A 313 -4.46 -9.39 -0.15
N THR A 314 -3.21 -9.11 0.15
CA THR A 314 -2.78 -7.78 0.57
C THR A 314 -2.44 -6.99 -0.68
N THR A 315 -3.39 -6.23 -1.20
CA THR A 315 -3.18 -5.44 -2.42
C THR A 315 -2.39 -4.17 -2.13
N ASN A 316 -2.22 -3.79 -0.86
CA ASN A 316 -1.37 -2.69 -0.47
C ASN A 316 -0.67 -3.00 0.87
N ILE A 317 0.59 -2.59 1.02
CA ILE A 317 1.40 -2.87 2.21
C ILE A 317 1.55 -1.61 3.05
N ASN A 318 1.33 -1.70 4.36
CA ASN A 318 1.68 -0.65 5.30
C ASN A 318 2.91 -1.07 6.14
N ILE A 319 3.53 -0.10 6.80
CA ILE A 319 4.66 -0.26 7.70
C ILE A 319 4.16 0.02 9.11
N ALA A 320 4.61 -0.79 10.08
CA ALA A 320 4.39 -0.56 11.49
C ALA A 320 5.66 -0.82 12.28
N ALA A 321 5.72 -0.26 13.48
CA ALA A 321 6.78 -0.53 14.44
C ALA A 321 6.24 -0.51 15.87
N THR A 322 7.07 -0.96 16.80
CA THR A 322 6.79 -0.87 18.23
C THR A 322 6.80 0.60 18.67
N SER A 323 5.76 1.06 19.37
CA SER A 323 5.79 2.37 20.03
C SER A 323 6.80 2.35 21.19
N ASN A 324 7.66 3.38 21.29
CA ASN A 324 8.84 3.46 22.17
C ASN A 324 8.67 3.24 23.68
N ASN A 325 7.48 2.92 24.18
CA ASN A 325 7.22 2.75 25.61
C ASN A 325 6.54 1.42 25.97
N ALA A 326 6.26 0.53 25.00
CA ALA A 326 5.40 -0.61 25.24
C ALA A 326 6.09 -1.99 25.13
N ASN A 327 7.21 -2.11 24.40
CA ASN A 327 7.77 -3.42 24.01
C ASN A 327 6.69 -4.39 23.49
N ILE A 328 5.79 -3.90 22.65
CA ILE A 328 4.71 -4.67 22.02
C ILE A 328 4.96 -4.74 20.53
N VAL A 329 5.09 -5.97 20.01
CA VAL A 329 5.15 -6.21 18.56
C VAL A 329 3.78 -5.90 17.94
N PRO A 330 3.71 -5.17 16.81
CA PRO A 330 2.43 -4.96 16.12
C PRO A 330 1.78 -6.29 15.73
N SER A 331 0.46 -6.40 15.94
CA SER A 331 -0.28 -7.65 15.75
C SER A 331 -0.27 -8.16 14.31
N ASP A 332 -0.21 -7.24 13.34
CA ASP A 332 -0.11 -7.55 11.92
C ASP A 332 1.19 -8.23 11.49
N HIS A 333 2.16 -8.41 12.39
CA HIS A 333 3.25 -9.35 12.13
C HIS A 333 2.77 -10.81 12.16
N PHE A 334 1.73 -11.10 12.93
CA PHE A 334 1.32 -12.47 13.24
C PHE A 334 0.00 -12.85 12.60
N PHE A 335 -0.94 -11.93 12.42
CA PHE A 335 -2.22 -12.18 11.74
C PHE A 335 -2.80 -10.86 11.24
N SER A 336 -3.75 -10.86 10.30
CA SER A 336 -4.24 -9.61 9.69
C SER A 336 -5.19 -8.88 10.63
N TYR A 337 -4.66 -8.14 11.60
CA TYR A 337 -5.46 -7.44 12.58
C TYR A 337 -6.27 -6.32 11.92
N GLU A 338 -5.72 -5.60 10.93
CA GLU A 338 -6.48 -4.60 10.16
C GLU A 338 -7.74 -5.17 9.51
N MET A 339 -7.65 -6.34 8.88
CA MET A 339 -8.80 -7.00 8.25
C MET A 339 -9.78 -7.54 9.27
N LEU A 340 -9.28 -8.19 10.32
CA LEU A 340 -10.13 -8.88 11.29
C LEU A 340 -10.79 -7.91 12.28
N ARG A 341 -10.16 -6.76 12.57
CA ARG A 341 -10.68 -5.77 13.51
C ARG A 341 -11.81 -4.96 12.87
N GLY A 342 -13.05 -5.25 13.28
CA GLY A 342 -14.21 -4.43 12.95
C GLY A 342 -14.99 -4.87 11.70
N TYR A 343 -14.47 -5.84 10.95
CA TYR A 343 -15.07 -6.35 9.73
C TYR A 343 -15.34 -7.86 9.74
N SER A 344 -14.83 -8.60 10.73
CA SER A 344 -15.02 -10.04 10.89
C SER A 344 -15.49 -10.40 12.29
N ASP A 345 -16.40 -11.38 12.37
CA ASP A 345 -16.80 -12.01 13.63
C ASP A 345 -15.71 -12.94 14.22
N LEU A 346 -14.62 -13.16 13.49
CA LEU A 346 -13.43 -13.82 14.03
C LEU A 346 -12.85 -13.04 15.22
N LEU A 347 -13.01 -11.71 15.26
CA LEU A 347 -12.65 -10.84 16.39
C LEU A 347 -13.85 -9.98 16.83
N PRO A 348 -14.80 -10.54 17.61
CA PRO A 348 -16.14 -9.98 17.83
C PRO A 348 -16.15 -8.82 18.85
N ASN A 349 -15.17 -7.91 18.81
CA ASN A 349 -14.99 -6.83 19.79
C ASN A 349 -16.26 -6.02 20.12
N ARG A 350 -17.28 -6.01 19.24
CA ARG A 350 -18.56 -5.30 19.41
C ARG A 350 -19.75 -6.20 19.78
N ASN A 351 -19.69 -7.51 19.51
CA ASN A 351 -20.83 -8.42 19.58
C ASN A 351 -20.81 -9.35 20.82
N MET A 352 -19.74 -9.34 21.61
CA MET A 352 -19.54 -10.27 22.75
C MET A 352 -20.66 -10.28 23.81
N TYR A 353 -21.49 -9.23 23.86
CA TYR A 353 -22.62 -9.10 24.80
C TYR A 353 -23.98 -8.96 24.11
N ASP A 354 -24.03 -9.05 22.78
CA ASP A 354 -25.28 -9.00 22.03
C ASP A 354 -26.02 -10.35 22.14
N LYS A 355 -27.20 -10.32 22.76
CA LYS A 355 -28.02 -11.53 22.98
C LYS A 355 -28.51 -12.16 21.68
N LYS A 356 -28.85 -11.37 20.66
CA LYS A 356 -29.29 -11.90 19.36
C LYS A 356 -28.13 -12.55 18.64
N TRP A 357 -26.97 -11.91 18.66
CA TRP A 357 -25.75 -12.48 18.07
C TRP A 357 -25.34 -13.79 18.76
N LEU A 358 -25.35 -13.83 20.10
CA LEU A 358 -25.05 -15.06 20.86
C LEU A 358 -26.04 -16.18 20.53
N ALA A 359 -27.35 -15.88 20.50
CA ALA A 359 -28.38 -16.86 20.15
C ALA A 359 -28.21 -17.42 18.72
N ALA A 360 -27.73 -16.60 17.79
CA ALA A 360 -27.47 -17.02 16.40
C ALA A 360 -26.21 -17.89 16.24
N HIS A 361 -25.25 -17.78 17.14
CA HIS A 361 -23.93 -18.42 17.01
C HIS A 361 -23.66 -19.58 17.97
N VAL A 362 -24.43 -19.69 19.06
CA VAL A 362 -24.34 -20.84 19.97
C VAL A 362 -24.94 -22.07 19.30
N LEU A 363 -24.15 -23.14 19.21
CA LEU A 363 -24.56 -24.39 18.58
C LEU A 363 -25.37 -25.26 19.56
N PRO A 364 -26.27 -26.13 19.05
CA PRO A 364 -27.03 -27.06 19.89
C PRO A 364 -26.14 -27.99 20.73
N GLU A 365 -25.00 -28.39 20.19
CA GLU A 365 -24.01 -29.22 20.86
C GLU A 365 -22.69 -28.46 21.04
N THR A 366 -22.01 -28.71 22.16
CA THR A 366 -20.69 -28.13 22.41
C THR A 366 -19.67 -28.71 21.43
N PRO A 367 -18.99 -27.88 20.62
CA PRO A 367 -18.00 -28.36 19.66
C PRO A 367 -16.85 -29.10 20.33
N ALA A 368 -16.36 -30.15 19.67
CA ALA A 368 -15.25 -30.96 20.16
C ALA A 368 -13.99 -30.11 20.47
N ALA A 369 -13.75 -29.05 19.68
CA ALA A 369 -12.63 -28.14 19.93
C ALA A 369 -12.74 -27.39 21.27
N LEU A 370 -13.95 -26.95 21.66
CA LEU A 370 -14.15 -26.27 22.94
C LEU A 370 -14.02 -27.26 24.11
N THR A 371 -14.51 -28.49 23.93
CA THR A 371 -14.30 -29.56 24.91
C THR A 371 -12.82 -29.85 25.12
N ALA A 372 -12.06 -30.06 24.03
CA ALA A 372 -10.63 -30.32 24.09
C ALA A 372 -9.86 -29.15 24.73
N TRP A 373 -10.20 -27.91 24.36
CA TRP A 373 -9.60 -26.73 24.97
C TRP A 373 -9.87 -26.64 26.49
N ASN A 374 -11.11 -26.89 26.91
CA ASN A 374 -11.47 -26.90 28.33
C ASN A 374 -10.72 -27.98 29.11
N GLU A 375 -10.57 -29.17 28.54
CA GLU A 375 -9.80 -30.27 29.13
C GLU A 375 -8.32 -29.90 29.27
N GLU A 376 -7.73 -29.26 28.26
CA GLU A 376 -6.35 -28.78 28.29
C GLU A 376 -6.14 -27.72 29.38
N GLN A 377 -7.04 -26.75 29.49
CA GLN A 377 -6.87 -25.61 30.41
C GLN A 377 -7.25 -25.92 31.86
N PHE A 378 -8.29 -26.74 32.09
CA PHE A 378 -8.85 -26.97 33.42
C PHE A 378 -8.71 -28.41 33.92
N GLY A 379 -8.19 -29.32 33.10
CA GLY A 379 -8.02 -30.73 33.44
C GLY A 379 -9.34 -31.36 33.90
N SER A 380 -9.32 -32.03 35.05
CA SER A 380 -10.50 -32.70 35.62
C SER A 380 -11.52 -31.75 36.27
N ALA A 381 -11.23 -30.45 36.38
CA ALA A 381 -12.11 -29.47 37.03
C ALA A 381 -13.27 -29.01 36.12
N LYS A 382 -14.16 -29.93 35.74
CA LYS A 382 -15.27 -29.69 34.79
C LYS A 382 -16.18 -28.51 35.15
N HIS A 383 -16.33 -28.20 36.44
CA HIS A 383 -17.11 -27.03 36.90
C HIS A 383 -16.50 -25.68 36.46
N LYS A 384 -15.23 -25.65 36.03
CA LYS A 384 -14.57 -24.46 35.49
C LYS A 384 -14.70 -24.32 33.98
N TYR A 385 -15.17 -25.36 33.28
CA TYR A 385 -15.25 -25.38 31.83
C TYR A 385 -16.09 -24.21 31.32
N TYR A 386 -15.64 -23.63 30.22
CA TYR A 386 -16.38 -22.57 29.55
C TYR A 386 -17.51 -23.20 28.73
N THR A 387 -18.71 -22.65 28.89
CA THR A 387 -19.80 -22.84 27.93
C THR A 387 -19.46 -22.07 26.64
N GLN A 388 -20.17 -22.34 25.54
CA GLN A 388 -20.01 -21.59 24.29
C GLN A 388 -20.24 -20.08 24.49
N GLU A 389 -21.31 -19.70 25.20
CA GLU A 389 -21.58 -18.30 25.54
C GLU A 389 -20.44 -17.67 26.36
N LYS A 390 -19.95 -18.40 27.38
CA LYS A 390 -18.86 -17.91 28.23
C LYS A 390 -17.56 -17.79 27.44
N TRP A 391 -17.31 -18.69 26.47
CA TRP A 391 -16.20 -18.57 25.54
C TRP A 391 -16.28 -17.26 24.76
N PHE A 392 -17.40 -17.00 24.07
CA PHE A 392 -17.58 -15.77 23.28
C PHE A 392 -17.39 -14.50 24.13
N GLN A 393 -17.89 -14.49 25.37
CA GLN A 393 -17.77 -13.35 26.29
C GLN A 393 -16.35 -13.15 26.86
N LYS A 394 -15.51 -14.18 26.84
CA LYS A 394 -14.14 -14.16 27.39
C LYS A 394 -13.07 -14.17 26.30
N TYR A 395 -13.45 -14.35 25.05
CA TYR A 395 -12.54 -14.43 23.94
C TYR A 395 -11.73 -13.13 23.82
N SER A 396 -10.40 -13.28 23.77
CA SER A 396 -9.47 -12.18 23.67
C SER A 396 -8.22 -12.65 22.94
N ILE A 397 -7.53 -11.73 22.27
CA ILE A 397 -6.22 -11.96 21.68
C ILE A 397 -5.14 -11.53 22.67
N ALA A 398 -4.08 -12.34 22.78
CA ALA A 398 -2.94 -12.00 23.61
C ALA A 398 -2.23 -10.72 23.14
N SER A 399 -1.65 -9.97 24.08
CA SER A 399 -0.70 -8.91 23.73
C SER A 399 0.66 -9.52 23.41
N PHE A 400 1.32 -9.05 22.35
CA PHE A 400 2.61 -9.54 21.90
C PHE A 400 3.77 -8.78 22.53
N GLY A 401 3.83 -8.83 23.86
CA GLY A 401 4.93 -8.27 24.64
C GLY A 401 6.22 -9.06 24.44
N TYR A 402 7.36 -8.37 24.35
CA TYR A 402 8.68 -8.99 24.25
C TYR A 402 9.68 -8.41 25.27
N ASP A 403 10.70 -9.20 25.60
CA ASP A 403 11.81 -8.76 26.46
C ASP A 403 12.83 -7.91 25.66
N GLY A 404 13.05 -6.67 26.10
CA GLY A 404 13.95 -5.72 25.44
C GLY A 404 15.40 -6.23 25.28
N PRO A 405 16.06 -6.72 26.34
CA PRO A 405 17.37 -7.35 26.27
C PRO A 405 17.45 -8.50 25.25
N SER A 406 16.46 -9.40 25.24
CA SER A 406 16.39 -10.51 24.29
C SER A 406 16.25 -10.04 22.84
N TYR A 407 15.45 -9.00 22.61
CA TYR A 407 15.40 -8.32 21.31
C TYR A 407 16.75 -7.70 20.93
N LEU A 408 17.42 -7.00 21.83
CA LEU A 408 18.72 -6.39 21.54
C LEU A 408 19.78 -7.44 21.21
N TRP A 409 19.77 -8.58 21.91
CA TRP A 409 20.61 -9.72 21.56
C TRP A 409 20.30 -10.23 20.14
N ALA A 410 19.04 -10.54 19.85
CA ALA A 410 18.63 -11.06 18.55
C ALA A 410 18.92 -10.08 17.40
N SER A 411 18.70 -8.77 17.62
CA SER A 411 19.04 -7.70 16.68
C SER A 411 20.53 -7.65 16.38
N ARG A 412 21.40 -7.90 17.38
CA ARG A 412 22.85 -7.94 17.21
C ARG A 412 23.30 -9.19 16.46
N GLU A 413 22.76 -10.36 16.81
CA GLU A 413 23.04 -11.63 16.11
C GLU A 413 22.70 -11.55 14.62
N LEU A 414 21.57 -10.91 14.29
CA LEU A 414 21.15 -10.69 12.92
C LEU A 414 21.92 -9.57 12.22
N LYS A 415 22.70 -8.78 12.95
CA LYS A 415 23.35 -7.56 12.44
C LYS A 415 22.31 -6.69 11.73
N LEU A 416 21.16 -6.48 12.39
CA LEU A 416 20.13 -5.59 11.88
C LEU A 416 20.71 -4.18 11.80
N CYS A 417 20.38 -3.46 10.73
CA CYS A 417 20.88 -2.11 10.50
C CYS A 417 19.98 -1.35 9.55
N THR A 418 20.05 -0.03 9.57
CA THR A 418 19.60 0.81 8.47
C THR A 418 20.72 0.96 7.45
N LEU A 419 20.38 0.89 6.16
CA LEU A 419 21.34 0.98 5.07
C LEU A 419 21.06 2.23 4.23
N GLN A 420 22.13 2.81 3.69
CA GLN A 420 22.06 3.87 2.70
C GLN A 420 22.94 3.50 1.51
N GLU A 421 22.46 3.76 0.30
CA GLU A 421 23.26 3.59 -0.91
C GLU A 421 24.44 4.58 -0.91
N VAL A 422 25.62 4.12 -1.31
CA VAL A 422 26.84 4.94 -1.39
C VAL A 422 27.51 4.74 -2.74
N ALA A 423 28.19 5.77 -3.26
CA ALA A 423 28.81 5.70 -4.58
C ALA A 423 30.01 4.73 -4.63
N ASN A 424 30.88 4.76 -3.62
CA ASN A 424 32.11 3.97 -3.61
C ASN A 424 31.93 2.59 -2.97
N GLU A 425 32.37 1.54 -3.65
CA GLU A 425 32.38 0.17 -3.11
C GLU A 425 33.21 0.04 -1.82
N LYS A 426 34.31 0.80 -1.70
CA LYS A 426 35.19 0.78 -0.52
C LYS A 426 34.49 1.24 0.76
N ASP A 427 33.45 2.06 0.63
CA ASP A 427 32.68 2.59 1.75
C ASP A 427 31.52 1.66 2.14
N ALA A 428 31.25 0.63 1.33
CA ALA A 428 30.12 -0.28 1.50
C ALA A 428 30.40 -1.38 2.54
N GLN A 429 29.35 -1.72 3.32
CA GLN A 429 29.31 -2.92 4.16
C GLN A 429 28.44 -4.02 3.52
N LEU A 430 27.64 -3.68 2.51
CA LEU A 430 26.89 -4.62 1.71
C LEU A 430 27.02 -4.24 0.23
N VAL A 431 27.47 -5.18 -0.58
CA VAL A 431 27.53 -5.04 -2.03
C VAL A 431 26.54 -6.04 -2.63
N VAL A 432 25.58 -5.54 -3.40
CA VAL A 432 24.50 -6.33 -3.98
C VAL A 432 24.66 -6.36 -5.49
N PRO A 433 24.60 -7.53 -6.17
CA PRO A 433 24.62 -7.57 -7.63
C PRO A 433 23.52 -6.71 -8.25
N LYS A 434 23.81 -6.00 -9.35
CA LYS A 434 22.85 -5.18 -10.09
C LYS A 434 21.63 -6.04 -10.40
N ASN A 435 20.47 -5.46 -10.15
CA ASN A 435 19.20 -6.11 -10.36
C ASN A 435 18.89 -7.29 -9.43
N VAL A 436 19.71 -7.71 -8.46
CA VAL A 436 19.35 -8.87 -7.61
C VAL A 436 19.23 -8.47 -6.15
N LEU A 437 18.03 -8.14 -5.71
CA LEU A 437 17.75 -8.05 -4.27
C LEU A 437 17.55 -9.45 -3.67
N ALA A 438 17.76 -9.56 -2.36
CA ALA A 438 17.71 -10.83 -1.64
C ALA A 438 16.43 -11.63 -1.95
N GLY A 439 16.60 -12.92 -2.28
CA GLY A 439 15.51 -13.79 -2.77
C GLY A 439 15.55 -14.05 -4.28
N GLY A 440 16.41 -13.36 -5.03
CA GLY A 440 16.61 -13.58 -6.47
C GLY A 440 15.54 -12.96 -7.35
N ILE A 441 14.86 -11.91 -6.89
CA ILE A 441 13.94 -11.12 -7.72
C ILE A 441 14.76 -10.06 -8.46
N MET A 442 14.56 -9.99 -9.78
CA MET A 442 15.28 -9.06 -10.65
C MET A 442 14.69 -7.64 -10.56
N MET A 443 15.40 -6.64 -10.02
CA MET A 443 15.03 -5.23 -10.16
C MET A 443 15.20 -4.79 -11.61
N GLY A 444 14.25 -4.01 -12.11
CA GLY A 444 14.41 -3.36 -13.43
C GLY A 444 15.33 -2.14 -13.34
N THR A 445 16.13 -1.94 -14.38
CA THR A 445 17.02 -0.78 -14.56
C THR A 445 16.23 0.46 -15.00
N LEU A 446 16.73 1.64 -14.64
CA LEU A 446 16.32 2.92 -15.25
C LEU A 446 16.77 2.86 -16.70
N GLU A 447 15.79 2.92 -17.59
CA GLU A 447 15.90 2.65 -19.03
C GLU A 447 16.39 1.24 -19.39
N ASP A 448 15.72 0.65 -20.39
CA ASP A 448 16.12 -0.38 -21.38
C ASP A 448 17.37 -1.29 -21.22
N GLY A 449 17.96 -1.42 -20.04
CA GLY A 449 19.26 -2.03 -19.79
C GLY A 449 20.47 -1.14 -20.11
N ALA A 450 20.31 0.08 -20.65
CA ALA A 450 21.41 0.84 -21.24
C ALA A 450 21.90 2.07 -20.44
N GLU A 451 21.30 2.43 -19.30
CA GLU A 451 22.02 3.31 -18.35
C GLU A 451 23.28 2.57 -17.85
N ASP A 452 24.41 2.99 -18.42
CA ASP A 452 25.75 2.75 -17.92
C ASP A 452 25.91 3.57 -16.65
N ILE A 453 25.40 3.04 -15.54
CA ILE A 453 25.70 3.51 -14.19
C ILE A 453 27.23 3.47 -14.09
N ARG A 454 27.89 4.63 -14.22
CA ARG A 454 29.33 4.74 -14.01
C ARG A 454 29.60 4.34 -12.55
N GLY A 455 29.91 3.05 -12.35
CA GLY A 455 29.93 2.40 -11.02
C GLY A 455 29.77 0.87 -10.99
N GLY A 456 29.51 0.18 -12.11
CA GLY A 456 29.68 -1.28 -12.24
C GLY A 456 28.43 -2.16 -11.98
N ASP A 457 28.62 -3.49 -12.11
CA ASP A 457 27.60 -4.56 -12.01
C ASP A 457 26.93 -4.71 -10.62
N GLN A 458 27.01 -3.71 -9.73
CA GLN A 458 26.68 -3.83 -8.31
C GLN A 458 26.08 -2.53 -7.74
N THR A 459 25.34 -2.64 -6.62
CA THR A 459 24.85 -1.52 -5.80
C THR A 459 25.46 -1.62 -4.40
N ASN A 460 26.01 -0.51 -3.93
CA ASN A 460 26.85 -0.42 -2.74
C ASN A 460 26.07 0.23 -1.59
N PHE A 461 26.03 -0.41 -0.43
CA PHE A 461 25.32 0.10 0.74
C PHE A 461 26.23 0.20 1.96
N ALA A 462 26.18 1.34 2.63
CA ALA A 462 26.80 1.55 3.92
C ALA A 462 25.76 1.48 5.05
N VAL A 463 26.19 0.98 6.21
CA VAL A 463 25.40 0.99 7.44
C VAL A 463 25.27 2.43 7.93
N GLN A 464 24.06 2.95 8.01
CA GLN A 464 23.77 4.21 8.68
C GLN A 464 23.78 4.02 10.19
N GLN A 465 22.95 3.10 10.70
CA GLN A 465 22.83 2.80 12.13
C GLN A 465 22.67 1.28 12.34
N TRP A 466 23.24 0.76 13.44
CA TRP A 466 22.97 -0.60 13.91
C TRP A 466 21.64 -0.68 14.67
N GLY A 467 20.88 -1.75 14.45
CA GLY A 467 19.51 -1.94 14.94
C GLY A 467 18.46 -1.47 13.94
N GLU A 468 17.21 -1.35 14.42
CA GLU A 468 16.06 -0.94 13.62
C GLU A 468 15.69 0.55 13.79
N GLY A 469 16.60 1.37 14.32
CA GLY A 469 16.34 2.77 14.68
C GLY A 469 15.71 2.92 16.07
N ASP A 470 15.12 4.09 16.34
CA ASP A 470 14.50 4.39 17.63
C ASP A 470 13.21 3.60 17.90
N ASN A 471 12.54 3.04 16.87
CA ASN A 471 11.34 2.20 17.00
C ASN A 471 11.64 0.74 16.56
N PRO A 472 11.75 -0.23 17.48
CA PRO A 472 11.96 -1.65 17.19
C PRO A 472 10.85 -2.28 16.36
N TRP A 473 11.12 -3.46 15.77
CA TRP A 473 10.14 -4.23 15.01
C TRP A 473 9.52 -3.47 13.84
N VAL A 474 10.35 -2.84 13.01
CA VAL A 474 9.90 -2.27 11.75
C VAL A 474 9.47 -3.42 10.83
N ILE A 475 8.17 -3.64 10.75
CA ILE A 475 7.54 -4.73 10.00
C ILE A 475 6.70 -4.19 8.86
N LEU A 476 6.35 -5.11 7.96
CA LEU A 476 5.31 -4.90 6.96
C LEU A 476 4.01 -5.51 7.47
N GLN A 477 2.90 -4.80 7.24
CA GLN A 477 1.56 -5.21 7.63
C GLN A 477 0.55 -5.04 6.49
N SER A 478 -0.61 -5.69 6.63
CA SER A 478 -1.75 -5.46 5.75
C SER A 478 -2.17 -3.99 5.77
N SER A 479 -2.62 -3.46 4.63
CA SER A 479 -3.14 -2.10 4.55
C SER A 479 -4.61 -2.04 4.96
N VAL A 480 -4.98 -0.91 5.57
CA VAL A 480 -6.38 -0.55 5.88
C VAL A 480 -7.25 -0.44 4.63
N ASP A 481 -6.62 -0.17 3.48
CA ASP A 481 -7.26 -0.06 2.16
C ASP A 481 -8.00 -1.35 1.78
N ASP A 482 -7.35 -2.52 1.98
CA ASP A 482 -7.97 -3.82 1.76
C ASP A 482 -9.15 -4.06 2.72
N ALA A 483 -9.01 -3.66 3.97
CA ALA A 483 -10.07 -3.81 4.98
C ALA A 483 -11.30 -2.93 4.64
N HIS A 484 -11.09 -1.72 4.13
CA HIS A 484 -12.16 -0.85 3.62
C HIS A 484 -12.81 -1.42 2.35
N GLY A 485 -12.02 -1.99 1.44
CA GLY A 485 -12.55 -2.66 0.25
C GLY A 485 -13.44 -3.84 0.58
N VAL A 486 -13.01 -4.70 1.51
CA VAL A 486 -13.83 -5.80 2.04
C VAL A 486 -15.09 -5.27 2.72
N TRP A 487 -14.97 -4.25 3.58
CA TRP A 487 -16.12 -3.67 4.26
C TRP A 487 -17.16 -3.14 3.29
N MET A 488 -16.72 -2.38 2.29
CA MET A 488 -17.60 -1.84 1.26
C MET A 488 -18.30 -2.96 0.49
N ALA A 489 -17.57 -4.03 0.11
CA ALA A 489 -18.11 -5.17 -0.61
C ALA A 489 -18.98 -6.13 0.24
N GLN A 490 -18.88 -6.08 1.57
CA GLN A 490 -19.65 -6.91 2.50
C GLN A 490 -20.91 -6.22 3.05
N ARG A 491 -20.92 -4.88 3.06
CA ARG A 491 -22.01 -4.08 3.66
C ARG A 491 -22.68 -3.15 2.65
N MET A 492 -22.82 -3.61 1.41
CA MET A 492 -23.58 -2.89 0.41
C MET A 492 -25.08 -2.96 0.72
N PHE A 493 -25.82 -1.97 0.23
CA PHE A 493 -27.28 -2.02 0.11
C PHE A 493 -27.66 -2.30 -1.35
N LEU A 494 -28.90 -2.68 -1.61
CA LEU A 494 -29.43 -2.62 -2.97
C LEU A 494 -29.75 -1.17 -3.34
N GLY A 495 -29.25 -0.70 -4.48
CA GLY A 495 -29.34 0.70 -4.89
C GLY A 495 -28.68 1.67 -3.91
N ASP A 496 -29.15 2.92 -3.89
CA ASP A 496 -28.63 4.01 -3.05
C ASP A 496 -29.40 4.19 -1.73
N ASP A 497 -30.54 3.52 -1.55
CA ASP A 497 -31.32 3.60 -0.32
C ASP A 497 -30.68 2.76 0.79
N LYS A 498 -30.27 3.42 1.88
CA LYS A 498 -29.68 2.77 3.06
C LYS A 498 -30.68 1.91 3.84
N ASN A 499 -31.98 2.02 3.54
CA ASN A 499 -33.02 1.17 4.10
C ASN A 499 -33.34 -0.03 3.21
N ALA A 500 -32.74 -0.13 2.02
CA ALA A 500 -32.91 -1.28 1.15
C ALA A 500 -32.26 -2.54 1.75
N ALA A 501 -32.60 -3.70 1.19
CA ALA A 501 -31.99 -4.96 1.59
C ALA A 501 -30.46 -4.92 1.37
N ARG A 502 -29.73 -5.66 2.21
CA ARG A 502 -28.27 -5.75 2.10
C ARG A 502 -27.87 -6.59 0.89
N CYS A 503 -26.67 -6.31 0.36
CA CYS A 503 -26.01 -7.11 -0.65
C CYS A 503 -24.54 -7.34 -0.26
N GLN A 504 -24.03 -8.54 -0.54
CA GLN A 504 -22.64 -8.90 -0.21
C GLN A 504 -22.00 -9.81 -1.25
N LEU A 505 -20.67 -9.80 -1.35
CA LEU A 505 -19.92 -10.68 -2.26
C LEU A 505 -19.74 -12.11 -1.73
N PHE A 506 -19.52 -12.24 -0.42
CA PHE A 506 -19.36 -13.54 0.25
C PHE A 506 -20.18 -13.55 1.53
N THR A 507 -20.81 -14.66 1.85
CA THR A 507 -21.41 -14.87 3.17
C THR A 507 -20.35 -14.78 4.27
N GLU A 508 -20.75 -14.38 5.48
CA GLU A 508 -19.84 -14.29 6.63
C GLU A 508 -19.14 -15.63 6.90
N LYS A 509 -19.85 -16.74 6.68
CA LYS A 509 -19.29 -18.09 6.77
C LYS A 509 -18.12 -18.29 5.81
N THR A 510 -18.31 -17.97 4.53
CA THR A 510 -17.26 -18.10 3.51
C THR A 510 -16.12 -17.12 3.73
N PHE A 511 -16.44 -15.87 4.12
CA PHE A 511 -15.45 -14.87 4.46
C PHE A 511 -14.55 -15.32 5.61
N ASN A 512 -15.13 -15.79 6.72
CA ASN A 512 -14.39 -16.29 7.86
C ASN A 512 -13.53 -17.51 7.47
N ALA A 513 -14.09 -18.45 6.69
CA ALA A 513 -13.35 -19.61 6.21
C ALA A 513 -12.14 -19.23 5.34
N LEU A 514 -12.31 -18.21 4.49
CA LEU A 514 -11.25 -17.67 3.64
C LEU A 514 -10.15 -16.96 4.44
N GLN A 515 -10.52 -16.10 5.41
CA GLN A 515 -9.53 -15.44 6.27
C GLN A 515 -8.75 -16.43 7.14
N MET A 516 -9.34 -17.59 7.44
CA MET A 516 -8.70 -18.68 8.19
C MET A 516 -7.74 -19.54 7.37
N VAL A 517 -7.68 -19.35 6.04
CA VAL A 517 -6.63 -19.96 5.21
C VAL A 517 -5.33 -19.21 5.44
N ASP A 518 -4.33 -19.88 6.03
CA ASP A 518 -3.00 -19.30 6.24
C ASP A 518 -3.03 -17.98 7.03
N PHE A 519 -3.94 -17.87 8.00
CA PHE A 519 -4.22 -16.63 8.74
C PHE A 519 -3.01 -16.06 9.49
N TRP A 520 -2.03 -16.91 9.80
CA TRP A 520 -0.75 -16.57 10.44
C TRP A 520 0.25 -15.89 9.48
N ASN A 521 -0.07 -15.82 8.17
CA ASN A 521 0.69 -15.06 7.17
C ASN A 521 -0.20 -13.94 6.59
N PRO A 522 -0.30 -12.80 7.31
CA PRO A 522 -1.18 -11.68 6.92
C PRO A 522 -0.84 -11.09 5.56
N ILE A 523 0.45 -11.06 5.23
CA ILE A 523 0.98 -10.61 3.94
C ILE A 523 1.70 -11.75 3.22
N TYR A 524 1.76 -11.68 1.89
CA TYR A 524 2.42 -12.70 1.05
C TYR A 524 1.92 -14.14 1.25
N SER A 525 0.65 -14.32 1.60
CA SER A 525 0.02 -15.64 1.64
C SER A 525 -0.12 -16.20 0.23
N TRP A 526 0.83 -17.05 -0.17
CA TRP A 526 0.78 -17.77 -1.44
C TRP A 526 -0.43 -18.72 -1.52
N ARG A 527 -0.93 -19.14 -0.36
CA ARG A 527 -2.09 -20.02 -0.20
C ARG A 527 -3.38 -19.32 -0.60
N ARG A 528 -3.63 -18.11 -0.08
CA ARG A 528 -4.77 -17.28 -0.48
C ARG A 528 -4.65 -16.77 -1.92
N LEU A 529 -3.43 -16.39 -2.34
CA LEU A 529 -3.16 -16.03 -3.73
C LEU A 529 -3.54 -17.14 -4.73
N LYS A 530 -3.24 -18.39 -4.37
CA LYS A 530 -3.61 -19.55 -5.17
C LYS A 530 -5.12 -19.79 -5.21
N LEU A 531 -5.85 -19.53 -4.13
CA LEU A 531 -7.31 -19.62 -4.13
C LEU A 531 -7.96 -18.55 -4.99
N MET A 532 -7.37 -17.36 -5.05
CA MET A 532 -7.92 -16.26 -5.87
C MET A 532 -8.06 -16.64 -7.35
N GLN A 533 -7.25 -17.58 -7.86
CA GLN A 533 -7.35 -18.07 -9.23
C GLN A 533 -8.76 -18.60 -9.57
N TYR A 534 -9.48 -19.17 -8.60
CA TYR A 534 -10.82 -19.73 -8.80
C TYR A 534 -11.94 -18.68 -8.84
N ILE A 535 -11.63 -17.40 -8.66
CA ILE A 535 -12.62 -16.32 -8.76
C ILE A 535 -13.05 -16.13 -10.23
N PRO A 536 -14.35 -16.20 -10.54
CA PRO A 536 -14.86 -15.98 -11.88
C PRO A 536 -14.61 -14.55 -12.36
N VAL A 537 -14.52 -14.37 -13.67
CA VAL A 537 -14.31 -13.06 -14.31
C VAL A 537 -15.56 -12.17 -14.28
N ALA A 538 -16.72 -12.75 -14.04
CA ALA A 538 -18.01 -12.09 -13.95
C ALA A 538 -18.84 -12.75 -12.85
N ALA A 539 -19.82 -12.03 -12.33
CA ALA A 539 -20.79 -12.55 -11.39
C ALA A 539 -22.19 -12.01 -11.74
N GLN A 540 -23.22 -12.70 -11.29
CA GLN A 540 -24.61 -12.35 -11.49
C GLN A 540 -25.36 -12.27 -10.16
N LEU A 541 -26.19 -11.25 -9.98
CA LEU A 541 -27.03 -11.08 -8.80
C LEU A 541 -28.01 -12.26 -8.72
N VAL A 542 -28.17 -12.82 -7.52
CA VAL A 542 -29.08 -13.94 -7.27
C VAL A 542 -30.45 -13.39 -6.85
N ASP A 543 -31.52 -13.84 -7.50
CA ASP A 543 -32.89 -13.37 -7.27
C ASP A 543 -33.45 -13.73 -5.89
N THR A 544 -32.89 -14.77 -5.26
CA THR A 544 -33.35 -15.28 -3.97
C THR A 544 -32.41 -14.85 -2.85
N PRO A 545 -32.84 -13.94 -1.96
CA PRO A 545 -32.02 -13.54 -0.82
C PRO A 545 -31.93 -14.65 0.21
N THR A 546 -30.87 -14.57 1.02
CA THR A 546 -30.71 -15.33 2.26
C THR A 546 -31.18 -14.50 3.45
N LYS A 547 -31.34 -15.14 4.62
CA LYS A 547 -31.65 -14.44 5.87
C LYS A 547 -30.39 -14.25 6.69
N ASP A 548 -30.14 -13.02 7.14
CA ASP A 548 -29.12 -12.74 8.15
C ASP A 548 -29.51 -13.51 9.45
N PRO A 549 -28.62 -14.37 9.98
CA PRO A 549 -28.96 -15.21 11.13
C PRO A 549 -29.13 -14.42 12.43
N VAL A 550 -28.62 -13.18 12.50
CA VAL A 550 -28.65 -12.31 13.68
C VAL A 550 -29.85 -11.36 13.61
N THR A 551 -30.06 -10.70 12.47
CA THR A 551 -31.11 -9.69 12.31
C THR A 551 -32.41 -10.25 11.73
N GLY A 552 -32.34 -11.35 10.97
CA GLY A 552 -33.47 -11.89 10.22
C GLY A 552 -33.80 -11.13 8.93
N GLU A 553 -32.98 -10.15 8.56
CA GLU A 553 -33.15 -9.33 7.35
C GLU A 553 -32.75 -10.09 6.08
N ASP A 554 -33.31 -9.68 4.95
CA ASP A 554 -32.91 -10.21 3.65
C ASP A 554 -31.52 -9.70 3.25
N VAL A 555 -30.67 -10.63 2.81
CA VAL A 555 -29.32 -10.38 2.32
C VAL A 555 -29.15 -11.05 0.95
N TYR A 556 -28.99 -10.22 -0.07
CA TYR A 556 -28.72 -10.61 -1.44
C TYR A 556 -27.23 -10.91 -1.64
N THR A 557 -26.94 -11.76 -2.61
CA THR A 557 -25.57 -12.13 -2.99
C THR A 557 -25.44 -12.21 -4.50
N TYR A 558 -24.19 -12.24 -4.97
CA TYR A 558 -23.88 -12.66 -6.33
C TYR A 558 -23.53 -14.16 -6.36
N ASP A 559 -23.72 -14.81 -7.51
CA ASP A 559 -23.36 -16.21 -7.75
C ASP A 559 -21.84 -16.48 -7.65
N LEU A 560 -21.04 -15.42 -7.53
CA LEU A 560 -19.61 -15.39 -7.26
C LEU A 560 -19.17 -16.44 -6.23
N GLU A 561 -19.79 -16.43 -5.05
CA GLU A 561 -19.43 -17.32 -3.95
C GLU A 561 -19.61 -18.79 -4.33
N GLN A 562 -20.78 -19.13 -4.87
CA GLN A 562 -21.12 -20.50 -5.22
C GLN A 562 -20.21 -21.02 -6.34
N ASN A 563 -20.00 -20.21 -7.38
CA ASN A 563 -19.10 -20.51 -8.48
C ASN A 563 -17.65 -20.74 -8.01
N PHE A 564 -17.17 -19.91 -7.08
CA PHE A 564 -15.86 -20.08 -6.46
C PHE A 564 -15.76 -21.38 -5.66
N ILE A 565 -16.73 -21.65 -4.78
CA ILE A 565 -16.74 -22.87 -3.95
C ILE A 565 -16.79 -24.13 -4.82
N ASP A 566 -17.62 -24.13 -5.87
CA ASP A 566 -17.77 -25.28 -6.77
C ASP A 566 -16.50 -25.54 -7.59
N ALA A 567 -15.81 -24.47 -8.03
CA ALA A 567 -14.51 -24.58 -8.67
C ALA A 567 -13.47 -25.23 -7.74
N VAL A 568 -13.44 -24.85 -6.46
CA VAL A 568 -12.53 -25.44 -5.47
C VAL A 568 -12.90 -26.89 -5.15
N LYS A 569 -14.19 -27.21 -4.99
CA LYS A 569 -14.67 -28.59 -4.79
C LYS A 569 -14.30 -29.48 -5.98
N LYS A 570 -14.54 -29.00 -7.21
CA LYS A 570 -14.17 -29.71 -8.44
C LYS A 570 -12.69 -30.03 -8.47
N ARG A 571 -11.84 -29.07 -8.09
CA ARG A 571 -10.38 -29.27 -8.02
C ARG A 571 -9.97 -30.43 -7.10
N MET A 572 -10.67 -30.56 -5.97
CA MET A 572 -10.36 -31.54 -4.93
C MET A 572 -11.06 -32.89 -5.12
N SER A 573 -11.99 -32.98 -6.07
CA SER A 573 -12.67 -34.23 -6.40
C SER A 573 -11.67 -35.34 -6.76
N GLY A 574 -11.82 -36.50 -6.11
CA GLY A 574 -10.95 -37.67 -6.31
C GLY A 574 -9.51 -37.53 -5.79
N LYS A 575 -9.15 -36.47 -5.05
CA LYS A 575 -7.78 -36.27 -4.53
C LYS A 575 -7.50 -36.99 -3.21
N GLY A 576 -8.54 -37.46 -2.52
CA GLY A 576 -8.43 -38.19 -1.24
C GLY A 576 -8.97 -37.39 -0.06
N ASP A 577 -8.57 -37.78 1.15
CA ASP A 577 -9.01 -37.19 2.41
C ASP A 577 -8.46 -35.76 2.59
N LEU A 578 -9.37 -34.78 2.64
CA LEU A 578 -9.03 -33.36 2.78
C LEU A 578 -8.17 -33.08 4.02
N LYS A 579 -8.41 -33.77 5.14
CA LYS A 579 -7.65 -33.57 6.39
C LYS A 579 -6.18 -33.89 6.24
N LYS A 580 -5.84 -34.88 5.41
CA LYS A 580 -4.45 -35.26 5.09
C LYS A 580 -3.82 -34.36 4.02
N LEU A 581 -4.65 -33.62 3.28
CA LEU A 581 -4.22 -32.79 2.16
C LEU A 581 -4.08 -31.31 2.53
N GLN A 582 -4.70 -30.86 3.62
CA GLN A 582 -4.78 -29.44 4.00
C GLN A 582 -3.41 -28.76 4.06
N ASP A 583 -2.36 -29.40 4.59
CA ASP A 583 -1.03 -28.76 4.66
C ASP A 583 -0.42 -28.50 3.27
N ARG A 584 -0.76 -29.31 2.27
CA ARG A 584 -0.21 -29.22 0.91
C ARG A 584 -1.11 -28.46 -0.07
N TRP A 585 -2.42 -28.43 0.19
CA TRP A 585 -3.43 -27.90 -0.72
C TRP A 585 -4.27 -26.83 -0.03
N PRO A 586 -4.11 -25.54 -0.39
CA PRO A 586 -4.94 -24.47 0.17
C PRO A 586 -6.43 -24.67 -0.14
N GLU A 587 -6.75 -25.36 -1.25
CA GLU A 587 -8.11 -25.78 -1.57
C GLU A 587 -8.72 -26.71 -0.51
N ALA A 588 -7.93 -27.67 0.00
CA ALA A 588 -8.38 -28.59 1.04
C ALA A 588 -8.54 -27.88 2.38
N GLU A 589 -7.61 -26.99 2.73
CA GLU A 589 -7.70 -26.14 3.94
C GLU A 589 -8.95 -25.26 3.91
N PHE A 590 -9.22 -24.58 2.79
CA PHE A 590 -10.41 -23.74 2.63
C PHE A 590 -11.71 -24.54 2.82
N LEU A 591 -11.84 -25.68 2.15
CA LEU A 591 -13.05 -26.51 2.25
C LEU A 591 -13.27 -27.02 3.68
N LEU A 592 -12.21 -27.41 4.39
CA LEU A 592 -12.31 -27.78 5.81
C LEU A 592 -12.69 -26.59 6.69
N ASN A 593 -12.12 -25.41 6.43
CA ASN A 593 -12.45 -24.20 7.17
C ASN A 593 -13.92 -23.79 6.96
N LEU A 594 -14.48 -24.05 5.77
CA LEU A 594 -15.87 -23.79 5.44
C LEU A 594 -16.85 -24.65 6.23
N GLU A 595 -16.43 -25.83 6.68
CA GLU A 595 -17.25 -26.73 7.52
C GLU A 595 -17.17 -26.39 9.01
N LYS A 596 -16.15 -25.63 9.44
CA LYS A 596 -15.94 -25.28 10.84
C LYS A 596 -16.82 -24.12 11.29
N PRO A 597 -17.45 -24.21 12.48
CA PRO A 597 -18.19 -23.10 13.05
C PRO A 597 -17.25 -22.01 13.56
N LEU A 598 -17.79 -20.80 13.74
CA LEU A 598 -17.04 -19.61 14.18
C LEU A 598 -16.19 -19.86 15.42
N ILE A 599 -16.75 -20.51 16.45
CA ILE A 599 -16.07 -20.76 17.72
C ILE A 599 -14.81 -21.60 17.56
N GLU A 600 -14.78 -22.54 16.61
CA GLU A 600 -13.57 -23.33 16.34
C GLU A 600 -12.47 -22.48 15.71
N HIS A 601 -12.82 -21.55 14.82
CA HIS A 601 -11.87 -20.60 14.26
C HIS A 601 -11.30 -19.68 15.34
N GLN A 602 -12.15 -19.17 16.22
CA GLN A 602 -11.72 -18.35 17.36
C GLN A 602 -10.78 -19.11 18.31
N ILE A 603 -11.08 -20.37 18.64
CA ILE A 603 -10.18 -21.23 19.44
C ILE A 603 -8.82 -21.38 18.77
N ARG A 604 -8.77 -21.63 17.46
CA ARG A 604 -7.52 -21.74 16.70
C ARG A 604 -6.69 -20.45 16.75
N ILE A 605 -7.33 -19.29 16.51
CA ILE A 605 -6.67 -17.98 16.62
C ILE A 605 -6.16 -17.75 18.05
N SER A 606 -6.96 -18.05 19.07
CA SER A 606 -6.57 -17.92 20.49
C SER A 606 -5.35 -18.78 20.81
N ASN A 607 -5.38 -20.06 20.43
CA ASN A 607 -4.26 -20.98 20.67
C ASN A 607 -2.98 -20.50 19.96
N TYR A 608 -3.09 -20.11 18.70
CA TYR A 608 -1.97 -19.55 17.94
C TYR A 608 -1.39 -18.30 18.59
N THR A 609 -2.23 -17.31 18.91
CA THR A 609 -1.76 -16.02 19.46
C THR A 609 -1.21 -16.15 20.88
N ASN A 610 -1.77 -17.05 21.70
CA ASN A 610 -1.19 -17.39 23.00
C ASN A 610 0.19 -18.05 22.85
N GLN A 611 0.38 -18.93 21.87
CA GLN A 611 1.68 -19.55 21.61
C GLN A 611 2.70 -18.51 21.11
N VAL A 612 2.31 -17.58 20.23
CA VAL A 612 3.16 -16.45 19.83
C VAL A 612 3.60 -15.64 21.04
N ALA A 613 2.67 -15.27 21.91
CA ALA A 613 2.97 -14.50 23.12
C ALA A 613 3.93 -15.25 24.06
N GLN A 614 3.76 -16.57 24.23
CA GLN A 614 4.70 -17.39 24.98
C GLN A 614 6.10 -17.40 24.34
N ASN A 615 6.16 -17.58 23.01
CA ASN A 615 7.42 -17.60 22.26
C ASN A 615 8.17 -16.27 22.36
N LEU A 616 7.48 -15.13 22.43
CA LEU A 616 8.12 -13.82 22.62
C LEU A 616 8.80 -13.65 24.00
N GLY A 617 8.60 -14.58 24.93
CA GLY A 617 9.38 -14.68 26.17
C GLY A 617 10.75 -15.34 26.02
N ASP A 618 11.12 -15.83 24.83
CA ASP A 618 12.37 -16.54 24.56
C ASP A 618 13.18 -15.86 23.44
N ALA A 619 14.47 -15.62 23.70
CA ALA A 619 15.37 -14.92 22.78
C ALA A 619 15.55 -15.65 21.43
N THR A 620 15.55 -16.98 21.42
CA THR A 620 15.67 -17.81 20.20
C THR A 620 14.45 -17.63 19.31
N TRP A 621 13.27 -17.54 19.91
CA TRP A 621 12.04 -17.31 19.16
C TRP A 621 11.94 -15.87 18.65
N ILE A 622 12.37 -14.87 19.43
CA ILE A 622 12.51 -13.49 18.95
C ILE A 622 13.43 -13.43 17.72
N LEU A 623 14.58 -14.11 17.77
CA LEU A 623 15.50 -14.22 16.63
C LEU A 623 14.80 -14.80 15.39
N ASN A 624 14.01 -15.86 15.54
CA ASN A 624 13.27 -16.47 14.42
C ASN A 624 12.19 -15.54 13.85
N TYR A 625 11.47 -14.81 14.70
CA TYR A 625 10.46 -13.84 14.26
C TYR A 625 11.06 -12.59 13.59
N LEU A 626 12.25 -12.17 14.00
CA LEU A 626 13.00 -11.13 13.29
C LEU A 626 13.53 -11.61 11.93
N LYS A 627 13.95 -12.87 11.81
CA LYS A 627 14.26 -13.49 10.49
C LYS A 627 13.03 -13.53 9.58
N LEU A 628 11.84 -13.82 10.14
CA LEU A 628 10.58 -13.76 9.39
C LEU A 628 10.29 -12.32 8.92
N ALA A 629 10.44 -11.33 9.80
CA ALA A 629 10.28 -9.91 9.44
C ALA A 629 11.25 -9.50 8.33
N GLU A 630 12.51 -9.89 8.42
CA GLU A 630 13.49 -9.68 7.36
C GLU A 630 13.10 -10.39 6.07
N SER A 631 12.64 -11.65 6.12
CA SER A 631 12.21 -12.37 4.93
C SER A 631 11.08 -11.64 4.19
N ARG A 632 10.13 -11.05 4.92
CA ARG A 632 9.04 -10.25 4.35
C ARG A 632 9.56 -8.94 3.76
N ARG A 633 10.49 -8.27 4.45
CA ARG A 633 11.19 -7.09 3.92
C ARG A 633 11.95 -7.42 2.64
N ARG A 634 12.57 -8.61 2.53
CA ARG A 634 13.24 -9.06 1.30
C ARG A 634 12.29 -9.31 0.13
N MET A 635 11.07 -9.79 0.39
CA MET A 635 10.04 -9.88 -0.65
C MET A 635 9.52 -8.50 -1.06
N PHE A 636 9.55 -7.53 -0.15
CA PHE A 636 9.10 -6.15 -0.39
C PHE A 636 10.15 -5.22 -1.00
N ARG A 637 11.43 -5.33 -0.66
CA ARG A 637 12.49 -4.42 -1.18
C ARG A 637 12.57 -4.38 -2.71
N PRO A 638 12.30 -5.49 -3.44
CA PRO A 638 12.23 -5.44 -4.88
C PRO A 638 11.01 -4.68 -5.40
N MET A 639 9.98 -4.54 -4.54
CA MET A 639 8.86 -3.69 -4.86
C MET A 639 9.35 -2.27 -4.86
N PRO A 640 8.96 -1.50 -5.86
CA PRO A 640 9.79 -0.37 -6.16
C PRO A 640 9.30 0.82 -5.23
N MET A 641 8.37 0.59 -4.28
CA MET A 641 7.78 1.54 -3.31
C MET A 641 8.57 1.85 -2.05
N ASN A 642 9.89 1.73 -2.09
CA ASN A 642 10.69 1.93 -0.89
C ASN A 642 11.08 3.40 -0.69
N PHE A 643 10.09 4.29 -0.56
CA PHE A 643 10.34 5.67 -0.13
C PHE A 643 10.99 5.75 1.24
N PHE A 644 11.18 4.64 1.95
CA PHE A 644 11.77 4.60 3.27
C PHE A 644 12.97 3.66 3.28
N GLY A 645 13.72 3.59 2.18
CA GLY A 645 14.86 2.67 2.02
C GLY A 645 15.84 2.68 3.18
N SER A 646 16.14 3.87 3.69
CA SER A 646 17.00 4.08 4.85
C SER A 646 16.37 3.70 6.20
N ASN A 647 15.06 3.42 6.24
CA ASN A 647 14.32 3.15 7.47
C ASN A 647 13.63 1.79 7.51
N ILE A 648 13.63 1.02 6.42
CA ILE A 648 13.32 -0.41 6.46
C ILE A 648 14.62 -1.16 6.80
N PRO A 649 14.80 -1.65 8.03
CA PRO A 649 16.09 -2.21 8.45
C PRO A 649 16.42 -3.46 7.64
N TYR A 650 17.70 -3.76 7.49
CA TYR A 650 18.27 -4.88 6.76
C TYR A 650 19.07 -5.79 7.70
N CYS A 651 19.01 -7.10 7.44
CA CYS A 651 19.77 -8.11 8.16
C CYS A 651 21.05 -8.50 7.41
N LEU A 652 22.21 -8.02 7.86
CA LEU A 652 23.49 -8.35 7.23
C LEU A 652 23.94 -9.79 7.52
N ALA A 653 23.44 -10.44 8.58
CA ALA A 653 23.79 -11.83 8.88
C ALA A 653 23.06 -12.85 7.99
N MET A 654 21.99 -12.46 7.29
CA MET A 654 21.25 -13.36 6.39
C MET A 654 21.81 -13.24 4.96
N PRO A 655 22.32 -14.33 4.35
CA PRO A 655 22.86 -14.27 2.99
C PRO A 655 21.77 -13.97 1.96
N LEU A 656 22.11 -13.41 0.79
CA LEU A 656 21.14 -13.02 -0.25
C LEU A 656 20.24 -14.19 -0.71
N GLY A 657 20.79 -15.40 -0.76
CA GLY A 657 20.08 -16.64 -1.13
C GLY A 657 19.35 -17.33 0.01
N HIS A 658 19.22 -16.70 1.19
CA HIS A 658 18.46 -17.28 2.30
C HIS A 658 17.02 -17.57 1.85
N PRO A 659 16.46 -18.77 2.15
CA PRO A 659 15.11 -19.10 1.74
C PRO A 659 14.11 -18.11 2.33
N TRP A 660 13.05 -17.80 1.58
CA TRP A 660 11.93 -17.07 2.14
C TRP A 660 11.26 -17.89 3.24
N LEU A 661 10.80 -17.20 4.27
CA LEU A 661 10.22 -17.78 5.47
C LEU A 661 8.72 -17.46 5.56
N GLU A 662 7.97 -18.41 6.07
CA GLU A 662 6.57 -18.27 6.48
C GLU A 662 6.40 -18.68 7.93
N MET A 663 5.34 -18.16 8.55
CA MET A 663 4.85 -18.62 9.83
C MET A 663 4.00 -19.89 9.64
N THR A 664 3.74 -20.62 10.72
CA THR A 664 2.84 -21.80 10.77
C THR A 664 1.78 -21.62 11.85
N GLU A 665 0.72 -22.44 11.82
CA GLU A 665 -0.34 -22.44 12.85
C GLU A 665 0.18 -22.76 14.26
N GLN A 666 1.33 -23.43 14.38
CA GLN A 666 1.99 -23.73 15.66
C GLN A 666 2.89 -22.58 16.14
N ALA A 667 2.73 -21.39 15.57
CA ALA A 667 3.55 -20.21 15.86
C ALA A 667 5.06 -20.40 15.63
N SER A 668 5.44 -21.36 14.77
CA SER A 668 6.83 -21.60 14.38
C SER A 668 7.13 -21.04 12.98
N VAL A 669 8.40 -20.71 12.74
CA VAL A 669 8.88 -20.17 11.46
C VAL A 669 9.54 -21.29 10.66
N ARG A 670 9.22 -21.38 9.37
CA ARG A 670 9.83 -22.36 8.45
C ARG A 670 10.11 -21.74 7.07
N PRO A 671 10.98 -22.35 6.25
CA PRO A 671 11.08 -22.02 4.84
C PRO A 671 9.74 -22.23 4.11
N ILE A 672 9.40 -21.30 3.22
CA ILE A 672 8.26 -21.44 2.31
C ILE A 672 8.53 -22.68 1.42
N PRO A 673 7.57 -23.61 1.29
CA PRO A 673 7.71 -24.74 0.39
C PRO A 673 7.99 -24.28 -1.05
N LYS A 674 8.77 -25.04 -1.82
CA LYS A 674 9.15 -24.68 -3.21
C LYS A 674 7.95 -24.21 -4.05
N ARG A 675 6.80 -24.89 -3.94
CA ARG A 675 5.55 -24.51 -4.63
C ARG A 675 5.11 -23.08 -4.28
N GLY A 676 5.16 -22.71 -3.00
CA GLY A 676 4.80 -21.37 -2.54
C GLY A 676 5.79 -20.32 -3.04
N VAL A 677 7.09 -20.64 -3.02
CA VAL A 677 8.13 -19.78 -3.59
C VAL A 677 7.92 -19.57 -5.08
N ASP A 678 7.63 -20.62 -5.86
CA ASP A 678 7.41 -20.53 -7.30
C ASP A 678 6.16 -19.66 -7.61
N VAL A 679 5.07 -19.79 -6.83
CA VAL A 679 3.87 -18.96 -6.95
C VAL A 679 4.17 -17.49 -6.63
N LEU A 680 4.85 -17.22 -5.51
CA LEU A 680 5.21 -15.86 -5.12
C LEU A 680 6.19 -15.24 -6.10
N LYS A 681 7.22 -15.97 -6.57
CA LYS A 681 8.12 -15.46 -7.60
C LYS A 681 7.38 -15.13 -8.88
N GLY A 682 6.50 -16.00 -9.38
CA GLY A 682 5.69 -15.70 -10.57
C GLY A 682 4.80 -14.45 -10.40
N TRP A 683 4.32 -14.20 -9.18
CA TRP A 683 3.52 -13.01 -8.86
C TRP A 683 4.38 -11.74 -8.71
N LEU A 684 5.45 -11.81 -7.92
CA LEU A 684 6.34 -10.68 -7.59
C LEU A 684 7.29 -10.31 -8.74
N GLU A 685 7.76 -11.26 -9.56
CA GLU A 685 8.60 -10.97 -10.73
C GLU A 685 7.81 -10.26 -11.84
N SER A 686 6.51 -10.55 -11.98
CA SER A 686 5.64 -9.78 -12.88
C SER A 686 5.49 -8.30 -12.50
N LEU A 687 5.93 -7.96 -11.29
CA LEU A 687 5.93 -6.62 -10.69
C LEU A 687 7.30 -5.99 -10.60
N ALA A 688 8.36 -6.74 -10.89
CA ALA A 688 9.71 -6.27 -10.70
C ALA A 688 10.15 -5.48 -11.93
N GLY A 689 10.35 -4.17 -11.76
CA GLY A 689 11.02 -3.34 -12.76
C GLY A 689 10.53 -1.92 -12.93
N ALA A 690 11.07 -1.28 -13.99
CA ALA A 690 10.82 0.12 -14.35
C ALA A 690 9.39 0.41 -14.72
N ASP A 691 8.81 -0.57 -15.41
CA ASP A 691 7.46 -0.60 -15.92
C ASP A 691 6.95 -2.02 -15.65
N PRO A 692 6.06 -2.21 -14.65
CA PRO A 692 5.59 -3.55 -14.31
C PRO A 692 4.94 -4.15 -15.56
N ASN A 693 5.41 -5.34 -15.95
CA ASN A 693 4.83 -6.07 -17.07
C ASN A 693 3.42 -6.54 -16.65
N VAL A 694 2.41 -5.66 -16.80
CA VAL A 694 0.99 -5.99 -16.61
C VAL A 694 0.62 -7.18 -17.51
N ILE A 695 1.32 -7.30 -18.63
CA ILE A 695 1.33 -8.42 -19.54
C ILE A 695 2.76 -8.96 -19.61
N PRO A 696 3.03 -10.26 -19.36
CA PRO A 696 4.37 -10.83 -19.47
C PRO A 696 4.99 -10.59 -20.84
N GLN A 697 6.28 -10.28 -20.90
CA GLN A 697 7.04 -9.88 -22.11
C GLN A 697 6.92 -10.80 -23.34
N LYS A 698 6.37 -12.01 -23.19
CA LYS A 698 6.25 -13.03 -24.25
C LYS A 698 4.81 -13.35 -24.65
N GLN A 699 3.81 -12.66 -24.10
CA GLN A 699 2.40 -13.00 -24.30
C GLN A 699 1.62 -11.77 -24.72
N THR A 700 0.81 -11.88 -25.75
CA THR A 700 -0.17 -10.86 -26.14
C THR A 700 -1.46 -11.02 -25.34
N LEU A 701 -2.25 -9.95 -25.19
CA LEU A 701 -3.62 -9.99 -24.66
C LEU A 701 -4.48 -11.10 -25.29
N LYS A 702 -4.30 -11.34 -26.59
CA LYS A 702 -4.99 -12.40 -27.35
C LYS A 702 -4.57 -13.80 -26.90
N GLU A 703 -3.28 -14.01 -26.61
CA GLU A 703 -2.74 -15.28 -26.11
C GLU A 703 -3.11 -15.52 -24.66
N ILE A 704 -3.16 -14.48 -23.83
CA ILE A 704 -3.72 -14.55 -22.47
C ILE A 704 -5.18 -14.98 -22.52
N ASN A 705 -6.00 -14.33 -23.35
CA ASN A 705 -7.41 -14.71 -23.51
C ASN A 705 -7.57 -16.14 -24.04
N LYS A 706 -6.65 -16.60 -24.89
CA LYS A 706 -6.59 -17.98 -25.36
C LYS A 706 -6.19 -18.94 -24.23
N MET A 707 -5.18 -18.63 -23.43
CA MET A 707 -4.76 -19.40 -22.26
C MET A 707 -5.87 -19.50 -21.21
N ILE A 708 -6.59 -18.42 -20.94
CA ILE A 708 -7.76 -18.43 -20.04
C ILE A 708 -8.83 -19.39 -20.59
N LYS A 709 -9.14 -19.29 -21.89
CA LYS A 709 -10.10 -20.19 -22.57
C LYS A 709 -9.62 -21.65 -22.61
N GLU A 710 -8.32 -21.88 -22.75
CA GLU A 710 -7.71 -23.22 -22.78
C GLU A 710 -7.62 -23.84 -21.39
N ASN A 711 -7.29 -23.05 -20.36
CA ASN A 711 -7.31 -23.47 -18.96
C ASN A 711 -8.72 -23.89 -18.51
N VAL A 712 -9.73 -23.12 -18.93
CA VAL A 712 -11.14 -23.48 -18.76
C VAL A 712 -11.48 -24.82 -19.46
N LYS A 713 -10.87 -25.11 -20.62
CA LYS A 713 -11.07 -26.38 -21.35
C LYS A 713 -10.23 -27.55 -20.81
N GLN A 714 -9.09 -27.28 -20.15
CA GLN A 714 -8.12 -28.28 -19.67
C GLN A 714 -8.30 -28.63 -18.18
N ASP A 715 -9.37 -28.16 -17.54
CA ASP A 715 -9.65 -28.41 -16.12
C ASP A 715 -8.60 -27.83 -15.15
N THR A 716 -7.74 -26.92 -15.64
CA THR A 716 -6.97 -25.97 -14.84
C THR A 716 -7.87 -24.79 -14.53
N VAL A 717 -8.77 -24.96 -13.56
CA VAL A 717 -9.72 -23.91 -13.18
C VAL A 717 -8.95 -22.74 -12.56
N GLY A 718 -8.80 -21.64 -13.30
CA GLY A 718 -8.46 -20.34 -12.74
C GLY A 718 -7.57 -19.42 -13.57
N LEU A 719 -7.55 -18.13 -13.18
CA LEU A 719 -6.66 -17.14 -13.78
C LEU A 719 -5.18 -17.49 -13.51
N PRO A 720 -4.28 -17.34 -14.51
CA PRO A 720 -2.84 -17.33 -14.28
C PRO A 720 -2.42 -16.36 -13.17
N VAL A 721 -1.51 -16.77 -12.28
CA VAL A 721 -1.08 -15.97 -11.10
C VAL A 721 -0.54 -14.59 -11.47
N ASN A 722 0.16 -14.49 -12.59
CA ASN A 722 0.70 -13.26 -13.15
C ASN A 722 -0.36 -12.28 -13.66
N LEU A 723 -1.63 -12.70 -13.78
CA LEU A 723 -2.76 -11.86 -14.16
C LEU A 723 -3.65 -11.48 -12.99
N LEU A 724 -3.34 -11.98 -11.78
CA LEU A 724 -4.07 -11.60 -10.59
C LEU A 724 -3.73 -10.15 -10.20
N PRO A 725 -4.69 -9.42 -9.60
CA PRO A 725 -4.43 -8.17 -8.90
C PRO A 725 -3.21 -8.26 -7.98
N ARG A 726 -2.43 -7.20 -7.98
CA ARG A 726 -1.06 -7.16 -7.50
C ARG A 726 -0.90 -6.13 -6.36
N PRO A 727 0.08 -6.29 -5.45
CA PRO A 727 0.34 -5.36 -4.38
C PRO A 727 0.84 -4.01 -4.91
N SER A 728 0.64 -2.95 -4.13
CA SER A 728 1.18 -1.62 -4.40
C SER A 728 2.66 -1.63 -4.70
N THR A 729 3.04 -1.02 -5.81
CA THR A 729 4.41 -0.82 -6.25
C THR A 729 4.69 0.70 -6.27
N MET A 730 5.90 1.21 -6.04
CA MET A 730 6.30 2.56 -6.51
C MET A 730 7.64 2.35 -7.17
N ARG A 731 8.57 3.30 -7.40
CA ARG A 731 9.91 2.89 -7.84
C ARG A 731 11.06 3.51 -7.04
N MET A 732 12.16 2.76 -6.81
CA MET A 732 13.30 3.19 -5.95
C MET A 732 14.00 4.45 -6.47
N ALA A 733 13.67 4.88 -7.68
CA ALA A 733 14.49 5.83 -8.42
C ALA A 733 14.41 7.28 -7.92
N CYS A 734 13.45 7.64 -7.06
CA CYS A 734 13.53 8.95 -6.37
C CYS A 734 14.73 9.02 -5.41
N GLN A 735 15.12 7.90 -4.78
CA GLN A 735 16.25 7.89 -3.84
C GLN A 735 17.60 7.68 -4.56
N ARG A 736 17.60 6.88 -5.64
CA ARG A 736 18.82 6.38 -6.30
C ARG A 736 19.70 7.48 -6.90
N PHE A 737 19.08 8.46 -7.53
CA PHE A 737 19.79 9.53 -8.23
C PHE A 737 20.36 10.55 -7.21
N ILE A 738 19.69 10.75 -6.08
CA ILE A 738 20.11 11.68 -4.99
C ILE A 738 21.24 11.06 -4.14
N ALA A 739 21.25 9.74 -3.92
CA ALA A 739 22.29 9.04 -3.16
C ALA A 739 23.65 8.99 -3.89
N VAL A 740 23.67 9.10 -5.22
CA VAL A 740 24.88 9.02 -6.05
C VAL A 740 25.49 10.41 -6.30
N THR A 741 24.76 11.52 -6.05
CA THR A 741 25.35 12.85 -6.15
C THR A 741 26.38 13.10 -5.06
N ASN A 742 27.61 13.33 -5.50
CA ASN A 742 28.77 13.67 -4.68
C ASN A 742 28.46 14.93 -3.85
N PRO A 743 28.82 15.00 -2.55
CA PRO A 743 28.71 16.23 -1.74
C PRO A 743 29.38 17.47 -2.35
N GLU A 744 30.23 17.31 -3.37
CA GLU A 744 30.95 18.39 -4.05
C GLU A 744 30.25 18.93 -5.32
N THR A 745 29.20 18.27 -5.83
CA THR A 745 28.46 18.76 -7.01
C THR A 745 27.10 19.31 -6.58
N SER A 746 26.86 20.60 -6.81
CA SER A 746 25.61 21.30 -6.50
C SER A 746 24.39 20.86 -7.33
N GLU A 747 24.53 19.86 -8.19
CA GLU A 747 23.50 19.40 -9.11
C GLU A 747 22.77 18.19 -8.53
N ARG A 748 21.64 18.44 -7.86
CA ARG A 748 20.66 17.39 -7.50
C ARG A 748 19.96 16.91 -8.78
N PRO A 749 19.68 15.62 -8.97
CA PRO A 749 18.91 15.16 -10.12
C PRO A 749 17.45 15.61 -10.04
N HIS A 750 16.86 15.78 -11.22
CA HIS A 750 15.97 16.91 -11.53
C HIS A 750 14.51 16.55 -11.89
N SER A 751 14.02 15.36 -11.53
CA SER A 751 12.60 15.03 -11.68
C SER A 751 12.27 13.75 -10.92
N CYS A 752 10.98 13.42 -10.85
CA CYS A 752 10.53 12.09 -10.48
C CYS A 752 10.68 11.17 -11.71
N PRO A 753 11.61 10.18 -11.73
CA PRO A 753 11.90 9.37 -12.92
C PRO A 753 10.79 8.39 -13.32
N PHE A 754 9.56 8.53 -12.78
CA PHE A 754 8.38 7.75 -13.16
C PHE A 754 7.61 8.37 -14.32
N MET A 755 8.15 9.47 -14.85
CA MET A 755 7.43 10.40 -15.70
C MET A 755 8.29 11.00 -16.82
N ALA A 756 9.55 10.60 -16.93
CA ALA A 756 10.47 10.96 -18.01
C ALA A 756 11.09 9.68 -18.58
N GLY A 757 11.04 9.52 -19.90
CA GLY A 757 11.93 8.59 -20.62
C GLY A 757 13.19 9.33 -21.02
N GLU A 758 14.33 8.64 -21.01
CA GLU A 758 15.66 9.12 -21.37
C GLU A 758 16.03 10.46 -20.74
N HIS A 759 16.49 10.39 -19.49
CA HIS A 759 17.26 11.48 -18.93
C HIS A 759 18.62 11.54 -19.64
N LEU A 760 18.71 12.36 -20.70
CA LEU A 760 19.98 12.88 -21.18
C LEU A 760 20.66 13.61 -20.01
N ALA A 761 21.62 12.93 -19.38
CA ALA A 761 22.57 13.56 -18.49
C ALA A 761 23.14 14.78 -19.21
N SER A 762 23.07 15.95 -18.56
CA SER A 762 23.72 17.16 -19.02
C SER A 762 25.16 16.82 -19.40
N ALA A 763 25.48 16.97 -20.69
CA ALA A 763 26.85 16.80 -21.17
C ALA A 763 27.69 17.93 -20.58
N HIS A 764 28.32 17.67 -19.43
CA HIS A 764 29.29 18.59 -18.87
C HIS A 764 30.59 18.41 -19.67
N THR A 765 30.90 19.38 -20.53
CA THR A 765 32.18 19.50 -21.21
C THR A 765 33.27 19.79 -20.18
N ALA A 766 33.88 18.76 -19.62
CA ALA A 766 35.23 18.86 -19.08
C ALA A 766 35.85 17.46 -18.97
N VAL A 767 37.05 17.35 -19.58
CA VAL A 767 38.10 16.34 -19.34
C VAL A 767 38.05 15.07 -20.20
N GLU A 768 38.59 15.19 -21.42
CA GLU A 768 39.75 14.34 -21.78
C GLU A 768 40.89 14.69 -20.82
N ALA A 769 41.31 13.72 -19.98
CA ALA A 769 42.64 13.53 -19.40
C ALA A 769 42.62 12.29 -18.50
#